data_AF-A0A0A1UMA0-F1
#
_entry.id   AF-A0A0A1UMA0-F1
#
_cell.length_a   1.000
_cell.length_b   1.000
_cell.length_c   1.000
_cell.angle_alpha   90.00
_cell.angle_beta   90.00
_cell.angle_gamma   90.00
#
_symmetry.space_group_name_H-M   'P 1'
#
loop_
_entity.id
_entity.type
_entity.pdbx_description
1 polymer ?
#
loop_
_entity_poly.entity_id
_entity_poly.type
_entity_poly.pdbx_seq_one_letter_code
_entity_poly.pdbx_strand_id
1 'polypeptide(L)'
;MIWTPLLPLLALGASAAPSIAAPKPVTIPLIRRSGLSKRAHDIEWAKKQGSSLKGKWGGGANSKRASGINELVNRGTDSSYYGSIAVGTPPVAFNVILDTGSSDLWLASSTCYTGCQGVPTFDAANSTSFKNLTTAFSIRYGSGQAAGELGSDIVQMAGFQVTGQTFALADQVSSGLLSNPISGLMGLGWSTIASSGAVPMWETLAKNNQWTDPVMSFFLTRFIDVNGARSQEPGGEFMMGGTNTQLYTGDIDYVNIPSGQESYWLIPLTSVGVNGANILGSTVNAAIDTGTTLVGGPTQSIAAIFAQIPNSQPGTGDLEGYYLYPCSTSVTVTMTFSSRTWSIDPADFMLMRSTNSMCVGAFFALDLSGSAPSWIVGDTFLKNVYSVYRYNPASIGFANLSSSALAQNALGGTLPSATVGSSPVSATSVANNGAVGTKHVATMVGVGAVGVWTGKPLEIVPGVVGQDKWCGKYYKPGLPAQPPGGSFPVPAISSKPLLRFECWPGLRPYVSDLDSTGSVLFSASVVDRTPGTLYDPLKDGTVFRISAQIDNKAVSSSLSLSSNGIIREDKFTWSKLGITPRKDVYNLTCIATSVQSGKTFQHSSTVAYLPPKPDTIGNIVQTDGRTGALLVPRGDKRVPLLPFGFYTGFGGYLDQNLTILDEIKSEGYNFVHPVPTFDNATALELVLDRMEELGLWLVYDMRWAYKNLTVVRSEVESVKKRKNILAWYTADEPDGWEDPLDAPEKAATLINELDGYHPIALVLNCQDYYFTEYTAGSQIILQDAYPIGINATWSTVWDTPCTPELGDCGCDNCQGRLEDIPDRLDQYQDRLVWQGRARDTVVWSVPQAFGGESYWSRKPTPHELALEILLAINHGGLGIMPWIDSASNPGMRSGISPLAKVVPALTPYITGGNSKISRPKVTGARRVDATTWSIGGKTLLIALNLNDASIHAQVQLHRGPTPSILFQNGAQLVKGTNKAVDIQFQPLSSIIVVL
;
A
#
# COMPACT_ATOMS: atom_id res chain seq x y z
N MET A 1 -39.70 -27.63 -40.95
CA MET A 1 -40.30 -28.92 -41.36
C MET A 1 -39.71 -30.03 -40.47
N ILE A 2 -40.47 -31.10 -40.21
CA ILE A 2 -40.07 -32.54 -40.19
C ILE A 2 -38.59 -32.87 -39.84
N TRP A 3 -38.23 -33.76 -38.88
CA TRP A 3 -38.97 -34.63 -37.94
C TRP A 3 -38.05 -35.10 -36.77
N THR A 4 -38.59 -35.91 -35.85
CA THR A 4 -37.89 -36.69 -34.78
C THR A 4 -37.90 -38.20 -35.16
N PRO A 5 -37.63 -39.26 -34.33
CA PRO A 5 -37.33 -39.41 -32.89
C PRO A 5 -36.00 -40.21 -32.64
N LEU A 6 -35.73 -41.10 -31.66
CA LEU A 6 -36.49 -41.86 -30.63
C LEU A 6 -35.57 -42.27 -29.43
N LEU A 7 -35.97 -43.32 -28.71
CA LEU A 7 -35.37 -44.01 -27.55
C LEU A 7 -35.70 -45.54 -27.74
N PRO A 8 -36.00 -46.47 -26.77
CA PRO A 8 -35.98 -46.46 -25.29
C PRO A 8 -35.38 -47.71 -24.57
N LEU A 9 -35.45 -47.71 -23.23
CA LEU A 9 -35.24 -48.78 -22.23
C LEU A 9 -36.34 -49.89 -22.23
N LEU A 10 -36.19 -50.96 -21.41
CA LEU A 10 -37.13 -51.27 -20.28
C LEU A 10 -36.78 -52.51 -19.38
N ALA A 11 -37.60 -52.77 -18.33
CA ALA A 11 -37.53 -53.84 -17.29
C ALA A 11 -38.97 -54.32 -16.92
N LEU A 12 -39.37 -55.05 -15.84
CA LEU A 12 -38.85 -55.43 -14.49
C LEU A 12 -39.75 -56.60 -13.91
N GLY A 13 -39.55 -57.17 -12.70
CA GLY A 13 -40.50 -58.17 -12.12
C GLY A 13 -40.43 -58.61 -10.62
N ALA A 14 -41.60 -59.05 -10.11
CA ALA A 14 -41.90 -59.95 -8.95
C ALA A 14 -41.97 -59.48 -7.45
N SER A 15 -43.18 -59.07 -7.03
CA SER A 15 -44.01 -59.49 -5.85
C SER A 15 -43.49 -59.65 -4.39
N ALA A 16 -44.02 -58.82 -3.46
CA ALA A 16 -44.37 -59.17 -2.05
C ALA A 16 -45.34 -58.15 -1.40
N ALA A 17 -46.27 -58.63 -0.54
CA ALA A 17 -47.25 -57.90 0.31
C ALA A 17 -48.31 -56.96 -0.38
N PRO A 18 -49.52 -56.72 0.18
CA PRO A 18 -50.68 -56.24 -0.62
C PRO A 18 -51.48 -55.02 -0.09
N SER A 19 -51.93 -54.12 -0.99
CA SER A 19 -53.33 -53.62 -1.03
C SER A 19 -53.69 -52.80 -2.29
N ILE A 20 -54.61 -53.36 -3.10
CA ILE A 20 -55.73 -52.72 -3.88
C ILE A 20 -55.54 -51.31 -4.52
N ALA A 21 -54.91 -51.30 -5.70
CA ALA A 21 -55.43 -50.87 -7.02
C ALA A 21 -56.19 -49.52 -7.31
N ALA A 22 -55.61 -48.77 -8.28
CA ALA A 22 -56.24 -48.06 -9.43
C ALA A 22 -57.08 -46.76 -9.22
N PRO A 23 -57.35 -45.91 -10.26
CA PRO A 23 -56.80 -45.82 -11.65
C PRO A 23 -56.16 -44.44 -12.02
N LYS A 24 -55.86 -44.20 -13.31
CA LYS A 24 -55.36 -42.94 -13.95
C LYS A 24 -56.47 -41.84 -14.06
N PRO A 25 -56.26 -40.55 -14.49
CA PRO A 25 -55.11 -39.93 -15.21
C PRO A 25 -54.76 -38.43 -14.85
N VAL A 26 -53.99 -37.76 -15.74
CA VAL A 26 -53.82 -36.28 -15.96
C VAL A 26 -52.68 -35.53 -15.20
N THR A 27 -52.07 -34.55 -15.89
CA THR A 27 -50.96 -33.62 -15.50
C THR A 27 -51.50 -32.21 -15.13
N ILE A 28 -50.77 -31.16 -14.71
CA ILE A 28 -49.36 -30.68 -14.68
C ILE A 28 -49.19 -29.83 -13.37
N PRO A 29 -48.13 -29.04 -13.03
CA PRO A 29 -46.91 -28.62 -13.75
C PRO A 29 -45.60 -28.90 -12.95
N LEU A 30 -44.71 -27.90 -12.75
CA LEU A 30 -43.40 -27.99 -12.09
C LEU A 30 -43.10 -26.76 -11.19
N ILE A 31 -42.88 -26.97 -9.88
CA ILE A 31 -42.15 -26.05 -8.96
C ILE A 31 -41.36 -26.89 -7.90
N ARG A 32 -40.24 -26.33 -7.41
CA ARG A 32 -39.34 -26.69 -6.25
C ARG A 32 -39.98 -27.49 -5.07
N ARG A 33 -39.26 -28.21 -4.18
CA ARG A 33 -37.81 -28.54 -3.92
C ARG A 33 -37.74 -29.68 -2.86
N SER A 34 -36.66 -30.49 -2.80
CA SER A 34 -35.96 -30.98 -1.56
C SER A 34 -35.16 -32.30 -1.78
N GLY A 35 -34.29 -32.67 -0.82
CA GLY A 35 -33.80 -34.06 -0.63
C GLY A 35 -32.33 -34.35 -0.97
N LEU A 36 -31.57 -34.94 -0.03
CA LEU A 36 -30.18 -35.38 -0.16
C LEU A 36 -30.05 -36.91 -0.07
N SER A 37 -29.05 -37.51 -0.73
CA SER A 37 -28.32 -38.68 -0.20
C SER A 37 -26.98 -38.91 -0.92
N LYS A 38 -25.93 -39.27 -0.17
CA LYS A 38 -24.65 -39.81 -0.67
C LYS A 38 -24.48 -41.24 -0.13
N ARG A 39 -23.79 -42.13 -0.86
CA ARG A 39 -23.36 -43.45 -0.33
C ARG A 39 -21.89 -43.43 0.10
N ALA A 40 -21.51 -44.36 0.97
CA ALA A 40 -20.44 -44.15 1.95
C ALA A 40 -19.14 -44.96 1.71
N HIS A 41 -18.88 -45.47 0.50
CA HIS A 41 -17.79 -46.44 0.31
C HIS A 41 -16.37 -45.83 0.24
N ASP A 42 -16.24 -44.57 -0.18
CA ASP A 42 -14.93 -43.95 -0.43
C ASP A 42 -14.26 -43.35 0.83
N ILE A 43 -14.99 -43.27 1.94
CA ILE A 43 -14.55 -42.56 3.15
C ILE A 43 -13.33 -43.23 3.81
N GLU A 44 -13.19 -44.56 3.72
CA GLU A 44 -12.07 -45.26 4.37
C GLU A 44 -10.77 -45.19 3.55
N TRP A 45 -10.86 -45.20 2.22
CA TRP A 45 -9.73 -44.87 1.34
C TRP A 45 -9.31 -43.41 1.51
N ALA A 46 -10.27 -42.48 1.52
CA ALA A 46 -10.02 -41.06 1.74
C ALA A 46 -9.46 -40.77 3.14
N LYS A 47 -9.82 -41.55 4.17
CA LYS A 47 -9.19 -41.47 5.51
C LYS A 47 -7.76 -42.01 5.52
N LYS A 48 -7.46 -43.14 4.84
CA LYS A 48 -6.07 -43.63 4.73
C LYS A 48 -5.18 -42.65 3.97
N GLN A 49 -5.64 -42.12 2.83
CA GLN A 49 -4.92 -41.07 2.10
C GLN A 49 -4.81 -39.77 2.91
N GLY A 50 -5.91 -39.32 3.54
CA GLY A 50 -5.93 -38.12 4.37
C GLY A 50 -5.00 -38.20 5.59
N SER A 51 -4.89 -39.35 6.25
CA SER A 51 -3.89 -39.57 7.31
C SER A 51 -2.47 -39.64 6.76
N SER A 52 -2.24 -40.28 5.62
CA SER A 52 -0.93 -40.33 4.96
C SER A 52 -0.47 -38.96 4.42
N LEU A 53 -1.40 -38.06 4.10
CA LEU A 53 -1.12 -36.68 3.68
C LEU A 53 -0.95 -35.75 4.89
N LYS A 54 -1.76 -35.90 5.95
CA LYS A 54 -1.54 -35.16 7.21
C LYS A 54 -0.22 -35.53 7.88
N GLY A 55 0.23 -36.79 7.77
CA GLY A 55 1.57 -37.21 8.19
C GLY A 55 2.71 -36.75 7.27
N LYS A 56 2.42 -36.13 6.11
CA LYS A 56 3.41 -35.65 5.12
C LYS A 56 3.43 -34.12 4.96
N TRP A 57 2.34 -33.44 5.32
CA TRP A 57 2.15 -31.99 5.14
C TRP A 57 1.57 -31.28 6.39
N GLY A 58 1.40 -32.00 7.50
CA GLY A 58 0.87 -31.43 8.75
C GLY A 58 1.98 -30.95 9.69
N GLY A 59 2.40 -29.68 9.56
CA GLY A 59 3.26 -29.02 10.54
C GLY A 59 4.53 -28.40 9.94
N GLY A 60 4.40 -27.16 9.48
CA GLY A 60 5.50 -26.27 9.12
C GLY A 60 4.99 -24.83 9.14
N ALA A 61 5.82 -23.86 9.55
CA ALA A 61 5.40 -22.46 9.57
C ALA A 61 5.24 -21.93 8.14
N ASN A 62 4.17 -21.17 7.88
CA ASN A 62 3.96 -20.54 6.58
C ASN A 62 4.99 -19.41 6.38
N SER A 63 6.03 -19.72 5.61
CA SER A 63 6.96 -18.72 5.07
C SER A 63 6.19 -17.71 4.20
N LYS A 64 6.43 -16.41 4.40
CA LYS A 64 6.02 -15.38 3.45
C LYS A 64 6.91 -15.47 2.21
N ARG A 65 6.33 -15.77 1.04
CA ARG A 65 7.01 -15.60 -0.24
C ARG A 65 6.85 -14.16 -0.73
N ALA A 66 7.92 -13.52 -1.16
CA ALA A 66 7.88 -12.22 -1.84
C ALA A 66 8.97 -12.09 -2.91
N SER A 67 8.98 -10.95 -3.59
CA SER A 67 10.05 -10.48 -4.46
C SER A 67 10.29 -9.00 -4.22
N GLY A 68 11.49 -8.50 -4.47
CA GLY A 68 11.81 -7.07 -4.29
C GLY A 68 13.10 -6.66 -4.99
N ILE A 69 13.27 -5.34 -5.14
CA ILE A 69 14.32 -4.71 -5.97
C ILE A 69 15.29 -3.90 -5.10
N ASN A 70 16.57 -3.91 -5.51
CA ASN A 70 17.62 -2.99 -5.09
C ASN A 70 18.12 -2.28 -6.36
N GLU A 71 17.87 -0.98 -6.49
CA GLU A 71 18.37 -0.19 -7.62
C GLU A 71 19.87 0.00 -7.49
N LEU A 72 20.60 -0.18 -8.59
CA LEU A 72 22.06 -0.16 -8.60
C LEU A 72 22.61 1.22 -8.97
N VAL A 73 23.87 1.48 -8.60
CA VAL A 73 24.67 2.59 -9.12
C VAL A 73 25.82 2.03 -9.94
N ASN A 74 25.95 2.49 -11.19
CA ASN A 74 27.13 2.31 -12.02
C ASN A 74 28.16 3.35 -11.59
N ARG A 75 29.36 2.90 -11.21
CA ARG A 75 30.44 3.74 -10.69
C ARG A 75 31.62 3.73 -11.65
N GLY A 76 32.18 4.92 -11.91
CA GLY A 76 33.42 5.08 -12.65
C GLY A 76 33.33 4.73 -14.13
N THR A 77 32.14 4.84 -14.75
CA THR A 77 31.89 4.46 -16.14
C THR A 77 32.14 2.96 -16.37
N ASP A 78 31.24 2.14 -15.81
CA ASP A 78 31.24 0.67 -15.90
C ASP A 78 32.43 0.03 -15.17
N SER A 79 33.05 0.70 -14.19
CA SER A 79 34.15 0.13 -13.40
C SER A 79 33.66 -0.82 -12.30
N SER A 80 32.54 -0.49 -11.65
CA SER A 80 31.84 -1.39 -10.72
C SER A 80 30.39 -1.00 -10.50
N TYR A 81 29.57 -1.96 -10.08
CA TYR A 81 28.17 -1.77 -9.70
C TYR A 81 27.99 -2.03 -8.20
N TYR A 82 27.19 -1.19 -7.54
CA TYR A 82 26.86 -1.37 -6.13
C TYR A 82 25.38 -1.11 -5.86
N GLY A 83 24.83 -1.82 -4.88
CA GLY A 83 23.50 -1.56 -4.31
C GLY A 83 23.63 -1.10 -2.86
N SER A 84 22.51 -0.84 -2.20
CA SER A 84 22.48 -0.52 -0.76
C SER A 84 21.93 -1.68 0.08
N ILE A 85 22.46 -1.82 1.29
CA ILE A 85 21.87 -2.63 2.38
C ILE A 85 21.63 -1.73 3.59
N ALA A 86 20.74 -2.13 4.50
CA ALA A 86 20.62 -1.51 5.82
C ALA A 86 20.94 -2.53 6.92
N VAL A 87 21.79 -2.14 7.87
CA VAL A 87 22.30 -3.03 8.93
C VAL A 87 22.06 -2.41 10.31
N GLY A 88 21.63 -3.23 11.26
CA GLY A 88 21.51 -2.88 12.68
C GLY A 88 20.15 -2.38 13.15
N THR A 89 20.10 -1.94 14.42
CA THR A 89 18.93 -1.32 15.05
C THR A 89 19.36 -0.09 15.87
N PRO A 90 19.08 1.15 15.41
CA PRO A 90 18.35 1.50 14.18
C PRO A 90 19.10 1.05 12.91
N PRO A 91 18.39 0.75 11.81
CA PRO A 91 19.01 0.31 10.57
C PRO A 91 19.76 1.45 9.87
N VAL A 92 21.06 1.27 9.64
CA VAL A 92 21.94 2.23 8.96
C VAL A 92 22.28 1.74 7.55
N ALA A 93 22.21 2.62 6.56
CA ALA A 93 22.49 2.29 5.17
C ALA A 93 24.01 2.19 4.87
N PHE A 94 24.40 1.15 4.14
CA PHE A 94 25.75 0.93 3.61
C PHE A 94 25.67 0.53 2.14
N ASN A 95 26.60 1.03 1.32
CA ASN A 95 26.70 0.62 -0.08
C ASN A 95 27.68 -0.54 -0.21
N VAL A 96 27.29 -1.57 -0.95
CA VAL A 96 28.07 -2.80 -1.13
C VAL A 96 28.09 -3.25 -2.58
N ILE A 97 29.24 -3.73 -3.03
CA ILE A 97 29.31 -4.49 -4.30
C ILE A 97 28.52 -5.79 -4.09
N LEU A 98 27.67 -6.14 -5.06
CA LEU A 98 26.88 -7.36 -5.06
C LEU A 98 27.62 -8.41 -5.89
N ASP A 99 28.23 -9.38 -5.22
CA ASP A 99 29.32 -10.19 -5.77
C ASP A 99 28.93 -11.67 -5.89
N THR A 100 28.61 -12.16 -7.10
CA THR A 100 28.34 -13.60 -7.32
C THR A 100 29.60 -14.48 -7.36
N GLY A 101 30.80 -13.90 -7.28
CA GLY A 101 32.10 -14.56 -7.17
C GLY A 101 32.53 -14.94 -5.74
N SER A 102 31.97 -14.33 -4.69
CA SER A 102 32.20 -14.72 -3.28
C SER A 102 30.92 -14.83 -2.46
N SER A 103 31.00 -15.26 -1.20
CA SER A 103 29.82 -15.65 -0.37
C SER A 103 29.76 -14.99 1.01
N ASP A 104 30.75 -14.18 1.37
CA ASP A 104 30.80 -13.48 2.65
C ASP A 104 30.24 -12.07 2.53
N LEU A 105 29.45 -11.64 3.52
CA LEU A 105 29.16 -10.22 3.73
C LEU A 105 30.24 -9.63 4.65
N TRP A 106 30.81 -8.49 4.28
CA TRP A 106 31.71 -7.74 5.14
C TRP A 106 31.58 -6.23 4.92
N LEU A 107 31.78 -5.47 6.00
CA LEU A 107 31.74 -4.02 6.03
C LEU A 107 33.00 -3.48 6.71
N ALA A 108 33.50 -2.33 6.26
CA ALA A 108 34.55 -1.58 6.93
C ALA A 108 34.12 -1.20 8.35
N SER A 109 34.90 -1.59 9.36
CA SER A 109 34.64 -1.28 10.77
C SER A 109 34.92 0.19 11.10
N SER A 110 34.20 0.75 12.09
CA SER A 110 34.57 2.03 12.72
C SER A 110 35.97 2.02 13.34
N THR A 111 36.49 0.82 13.66
CA THR A 111 37.85 0.58 14.16
C THR A 111 38.90 0.35 13.05
N CYS A 112 38.51 0.40 11.76
CA CYS A 112 39.40 0.06 10.66
C CYS A 112 40.58 1.04 10.51
N TYR A 113 41.79 0.50 10.51
CA TYR A 113 43.03 1.29 10.51
C TYR A 113 43.77 1.26 9.15
N THR A 114 43.43 0.35 8.24
CA THR A 114 44.01 0.30 6.88
C THR A 114 42.95 0.02 5.81
N GLY A 115 42.95 0.82 4.72
CA GLY A 115 42.13 0.62 3.53
C GLY A 115 40.70 1.20 3.59
N CYS A 116 40.18 1.53 4.77
CA CYS A 116 38.83 2.10 4.96
C CYS A 116 38.79 3.64 4.99
N GLN A 117 39.88 4.33 4.65
CA GLN A 117 39.96 5.79 4.77
C GLN A 117 38.99 6.49 3.80
N GLY A 118 38.01 7.20 4.34
CA GLY A 118 37.07 8.03 3.57
C GLY A 118 35.85 7.30 2.99
N VAL A 119 35.55 6.09 3.45
CA VAL A 119 34.27 5.41 3.17
C VAL A 119 33.38 5.39 4.42
N PRO A 120 32.05 5.24 4.30
CA PRO A 120 31.18 5.04 5.46
C PRO A 120 31.51 3.70 6.14
N THR A 121 31.58 3.67 7.47
CA THR A 121 31.98 2.51 8.28
C THR A 121 30.86 2.05 9.21
N PHE A 122 30.77 0.74 9.45
CA PHE A 122 29.84 0.16 10.42
C PHE A 122 30.40 0.31 11.84
N ASP A 123 29.65 0.99 12.71
CA ASP A 123 29.99 1.13 14.12
C ASP A 123 29.13 0.22 15.00
N ALA A 124 29.75 -0.85 15.50
CA ALA A 124 29.12 -1.84 16.38
C ALA A 124 28.49 -1.24 17.64
N ALA A 125 28.98 -0.10 18.13
CA ALA A 125 28.44 0.57 19.31
C ALA A 125 27.05 1.20 19.08
N ASN A 126 26.68 1.50 17.83
CA ASN A 126 25.45 2.21 17.49
C ASN A 126 24.28 1.28 17.09
N SER A 127 24.49 -0.04 17.06
CA SER A 127 23.44 -1.01 16.79
C SER A 127 23.09 -1.82 18.05
N THR A 128 21.85 -1.67 18.51
CA THR A 128 21.32 -2.37 19.70
C THR A 128 21.02 -3.85 19.46
N SER A 129 20.98 -4.30 18.21
CA SER A 129 20.80 -5.72 17.82
C SER A 129 22.10 -6.46 17.51
N PHE A 130 23.23 -5.74 17.47
CA PHE A 130 24.55 -6.29 17.18
C PHE A 130 25.05 -7.29 18.23
N LYS A 131 25.75 -8.33 17.76
CA LYS A 131 26.43 -9.32 18.61
C LYS A 131 27.80 -9.63 18.02
N ASN A 132 28.88 -9.27 18.72
CA ASN A 132 30.22 -9.74 18.36
C ASN A 132 30.31 -11.27 18.59
N LEU A 133 30.88 -12.00 17.63
CA LEU A 133 31.13 -13.45 17.71
C LEU A 133 32.61 -13.79 17.98
N THR A 134 33.47 -12.75 18.09
CA THR A 134 34.90 -12.80 18.45
C THR A 134 35.71 -13.84 17.67
N THR A 135 35.27 -14.11 16.43
CA THR A 135 35.86 -15.14 15.56
C THR A 135 36.60 -14.42 14.45
N ALA A 136 37.91 -14.65 14.34
CA ALA A 136 38.74 -13.99 13.35
C ALA A 136 38.30 -14.35 11.91
N PHE A 137 38.25 -13.35 11.05
CA PHE A 137 37.90 -13.47 9.64
C PHE A 137 39.05 -12.97 8.76
N SER A 138 39.28 -13.66 7.65
CA SER A 138 40.10 -13.14 6.56
C SER A 138 39.66 -13.75 5.24
N ILE A 139 39.56 -12.92 4.20
CA ILE A 139 39.27 -13.30 2.83
C ILE A 139 40.27 -12.62 1.88
N ARG A 140 40.64 -13.29 0.79
CA ARG A 140 41.58 -12.79 -0.21
C ARG A 140 41.02 -12.95 -1.62
N TYR A 141 40.97 -11.83 -2.32
CA TYR A 141 40.62 -11.67 -3.72
C TYR A 141 41.90 -11.57 -4.58
N GLY A 142 41.75 -11.54 -5.91
CA GLY A 142 42.86 -11.23 -6.81
C GLY A 142 43.39 -9.80 -6.63
N SER A 143 42.51 -8.86 -6.29
CA SER A 143 42.78 -7.42 -6.12
C SER A 143 43.26 -7.03 -4.72
N GLY A 144 43.17 -7.90 -3.71
CA GLY A 144 43.50 -7.56 -2.33
C GLY A 144 42.94 -8.53 -1.29
N GLN A 145 42.90 -8.10 -0.03
CA GLN A 145 42.34 -8.86 1.10
C GLN A 145 41.51 -7.97 2.02
N ALA A 146 40.61 -8.60 2.78
CA ALA A 146 39.94 -8.02 3.93
C ALA A 146 40.12 -8.95 5.14
N ALA A 147 40.30 -8.38 6.34
CA ALA A 147 40.42 -9.13 7.59
C ALA A 147 39.82 -8.34 8.77
N GLY A 148 39.44 -9.05 9.83
CA GLY A 148 38.81 -8.48 11.04
C GLY A 148 38.13 -9.55 11.89
N GLU A 149 36.99 -9.22 12.52
CA GLU A 149 36.20 -10.15 13.34
C GLU A 149 34.78 -10.37 12.78
N LEU A 150 34.22 -11.56 13.00
CA LEU A 150 32.81 -11.83 12.73
C LEU A 150 31.89 -11.25 13.81
N GLY A 151 30.86 -10.54 13.36
CA GLY A 151 29.68 -10.20 14.14
C GLY A 151 28.42 -10.82 13.54
N SER A 152 27.29 -10.64 14.20
CA SER A 152 25.96 -10.92 13.65
C SER A 152 24.98 -9.81 14.04
N ASP A 153 24.08 -9.46 13.13
CA ASP A 153 23.09 -8.40 13.33
C ASP A 153 21.86 -8.63 12.43
N ILE A 154 20.95 -7.65 12.36
CA ILE A 154 19.86 -7.60 11.40
C ILE A 154 20.39 -6.96 10.11
N VAL A 155 20.30 -7.66 8.98
CA VAL A 155 20.64 -7.15 7.64
C VAL A 155 19.38 -7.09 6.78
N GLN A 156 19.20 -6.00 6.04
CA GLN A 156 18.04 -5.71 5.20
C GLN A 156 18.46 -5.32 3.78
N MET A 157 17.74 -5.83 2.78
CA MET A 157 17.91 -5.49 1.37
C MET A 157 16.61 -5.82 0.60
N ALA A 158 16.18 -4.94 -0.31
CA ALA A 158 15.13 -5.23 -1.29
C ALA A 158 13.81 -5.77 -0.68
N GLY A 159 13.39 -5.24 0.47
CA GLY A 159 12.18 -5.68 1.20
C GLY A 159 12.35 -6.96 2.04
N PHE A 160 13.53 -7.57 2.05
CA PHE A 160 13.87 -8.74 2.87
C PHE A 160 14.78 -8.39 4.04
N GLN A 161 14.57 -9.07 5.15
CA GLN A 161 15.36 -8.99 6.37
C GLN A 161 15.87 -10.37 6.76
N VAL A 162 17.16 -10.49 7.11
CA VAL A 162 17.70 -11.65 7.82
C VAL A 162 18.19 -11.22 9.20
N THR A 163 17.56 -11.78 10.22
CA THR A 163 17.91 -11.58 11.63
C THR A 163 19.06 -12.52 12.02
N GLY A 164 20.10 -11.97 12.65
CA GLY A 164 21.29 -12.73 13.05
C GLY A 164 22.25 -13.04 11.89
N GLN A 165 22.11 -12.37 10.74
CA GLN A 165 23.03 -12.54 9.61
C GLN A 165 24.47 -12.28 10.08
N THR A 166 25.33 -13.29 9.95
CA THR A 166 26.76 -13.16 10.22
C THR A 166 27.43 -12.36 9.10
N PHE A 167 28.32 -11.45 9.47
CA PHE A 167 29.18 -10.68 8.57
C PHE A 167 30.49 -10.31 9.27
N ALA A 168 31.52 -9.96 8.50
CA ALA A 168 32.79 -9.50 9.07
C ALA A 168 32.84 -7.97 9.20
N LEU A 169 33.36 -7.51 10.33
CA LEU A 169 33.76 -6.13 10.59
C LEU A 169 35.24 -6.02 10.21
N ALA A 170 35.52 -5.58 8.99
CA ALA A 170 36.87 -5.52 8.47
C ALA A 170 37.63 -4.36 9.13
N ASP A 171 38.71 -4.67 9.86
CA ASP A 171 39.62 -3.69 10.46
C ASP A 171 40.86 -3.41 9.59
N GLN A 172 41.09 -4.29 8.62
CA GLN A 172 42.17 -4.25 7.63
C GLN A 172 41.60 -4.57 6.25
N VAL A 173 41.82 -3.65 5.30
CA VAL A 173 41.42 -3.77 3.90
C VAL A 173 42.60 -3.36 3.02
N SER A 174 42.81 -4.06 1.90
CA SER A 174 43.81 -3.63 0.90
C SER A 174 43.49 -2.24 0.35
N SER A 175 44.50 -1.37 0.28
CA SER A 175 44.36 -0.04 -0.33
C SER A 175 43.86 -0.16 -1.77
N GLY A 176 42.80 0.59 -2.11
CA GLY A 176 42.14 0.54 -3.41
C GLY A 176 41.01 -0.49 -3.54
N LEU A 177 40.87 -1.45 -2.62
CA LEU A 177 39.77 -2.44 -2.65
C LEU A 177 38.41 -1.83 -2.25
N LEU A 178 38.42 -0.78 -1.41
CA LEU A 178 37.27 0.08 -1.15
C LEU A 178 37.51 1.50 -1.66
N SER A 179 36.43 2.18 -2.03
CA SER A 179 36.45 3.60 -2.39
C SER A 179 35.07 4.23 -2.25
N ASN A 180 35.03 5.51 -1.85
CA ASN A 180 33.81 6.25 -1.55
C ASN A 180 32.79 6.16 -2.73
N PRO A 181 31.49 5.83 -2.49
CA PRO A 181 30.81 5.60 -1.21
C PRO A 181 30.60 4.13 -0.82
N ILE A 182 31.41 3.21 -1.36
CA ILE A 182 31.30 1.76 -1.10
C ILE A 182 31.94 1.43 0.25
N SER A 183 31.17 0.82 1.15
CA SER A 183 31.53 0.47 2.53
C SER A 183 32.02 -0.97 2.71
N GLY A 184 31.81 -1.82 1.71
CA GLY A 184 32.06 -3.26 1.80
C GLY A 184 31.58 -4.01 0.58
N LEU A 185 31.37 -5.31 0.75
CA LEU A 185 30.95 -6.24 -0.31
C LEU A 185 30.02 -7.29 0.28
N MET A 186 29.01 -7.68 -0.50
CA MET A 186 28.03 -8.70 -0.15
C MET A 186 28.10 -9.87 -1.13
N GLY A 187 28.64 -10.99 -0.65
CA GLY A 187 28.71 -12.22 -1.41
C GLY A 187 27.34 -12.83 -1.72
N LEU A 188 27.18 -13.24 -2.97
CA LEU A 188 26.00 -13.87 -3.55
C LEU A 188 26.28 -15.27 -4.14
N GLY A 189 27.50 -15.80 -3.99
CA GLY A 189 27.83 -17.21 -4.20
C GLY A 189 27.22 -18.15 -3.14
N TRP A 190 27.52 -19.45 -3.22
CA TRP A 190 26.97 -20.48 -2.32
C TRP A 190 27.77 -20.59 -1.01
N SER A 191 27.10 -20.89 0.11
CA SER A 191 27.73 -21.03 1.45
C SER A 191 28.94 -21.98 1.53
N THR A 192 29.09 -22.89 0.57
CA THR A 192 30.22 -23.82 0.43
C THR A 192 31.57 -23.13 0.18
N ILE A 193 31.59 -21.86 -0.25
CA ILE A 193 32.83 -21.06 -0.42
C ILE A 193 32.92 -19.87 0.56
N ALA A 194 32.04 -19.78 1.57
CA ALA A 194 32.09 -18.71 2.57
C ALA A 194 33.25 -18.91 3.57
N SER A 195 34.17 -17.95 3.61
CA SER A 195 35.35 -17.95 4.49
C SER A 195 34.99 -17.79 5.97
N SER A 196 33.84 -17.16 6.27
CA SER A 196 33.24 -17.09 7.60
C SER A 196 32.53 -18.37 8.04
N GLY A 197 32.28 -19.32 7.12
CA GLY A 197 31.39 -20.46 7.34
C GLY A 197 29.90 -20.08 7.53
N ALA A 198 29.54 -18.82 7.30
CA ALA A 198 28.16 -18.35 7.37
C ALA A 198 27.33 -18.80 6.16
N VAL A 199 26.00 -18.82 6.33
CA VAL A 199 25.07 -18.90 5.20
C VAL A 199 24.85 -17.49 4.66
N PRO A 200 24.99 -17.24 3.34
CA PRO A 200 24.66 -15.96 2.73
C PRO A 200 23.21 -15.53 2.98
N MET A 201 22.93 -14.23 2.91
CA MET A 201 21.58 -13.69 3.09
C MET A 201 20.62 -14.25 2.04
N TRP A 202 21.03 -14.27 0.77
CA TRP A 202 20.20 -14.78 -0.34
C TRP A 202 19.90 -16.28 -0.17
N GLU A 203 20.90 -17.10 0.19
CA GLU A 203 20.72 -18.54 0.38
C GLU A 203 19.83 -18.80 1.60
N THR A 204 19.97 -18.01 2.67
CA THR A 204 19.09 -18.05 3.84
C THR A 204 17.63 -17.77 3.45
N LEU A 205 17.36 -16.81 2.57
CA LEU A 205 16.01 -16.50 2.09
C LEU A 205 15.47 -17.60 1.17
N ALA A 206 16.27 -18.08 0.21
CA ALA A 206 15.88 -19.13 -0.73
C ALA A 206 15.60 -20.47 -0.02
N LYS A 207 16.49 -20.88 0.89
CA LYS A 207 16.40 -22.10 1.70
C LYS A 207 15.24 -22.08 2.70
N ASN A 208 14.97 -20.93 3.31
CA ASN A 208 13.75 -20.72 4.12
C ASN A 208 12.50 -20.44 3.26
N ASN A 209 12.58 -20.59 1.94
CA ASN A 209 11.46 -20.49 1.00
C ASN A 209 10.72 -19.13 1.15
N GLN A 210 11.47 -18.04 1.29
CA GLN A 210 10.98 -16.67 1.46
C GLN A 210 10.76 -15.95 0.12
N TRP A 211 11.14 -16.57 -0.99
CA TRP A 211 11.05 -16.02 -2.33
C TRP A 211 9.81 -16.52 -3.10
N THR A 212 9.21 -15.65 -3.92
CA THR A 212 8.12 -15.98 -4.85
C THR A 212 8.60 -17.01 -5.85
N ASP A 213 9.52 -16.62 -6.73
CA ASP A 213 10.31 -17.53 -7.57
C ASP A 213 11.69 -17.74 -6.93
N PRO A 214 12.28 -18.96 -6.98
CA PRO A 214 13.55 -19.27 -6.32
C PRO A 214 14.76 -18.73 -7.11
N VAL A 215 14.77 -17.43 -7.44
CA VAL A 215 15.73 -16.75 -8.30
C VAL A 215 16.15 -15.40 -7.72
N MET A 216 17.33 -14.93 -8.12
CA MET A 216 17.70 -13.53 -8.12
C MET A 216 18.19 -13.13 -9.53
N SER A 217 18.09 -11.86 -9.90
CA SER A 217 18.39 -11.41 -11.28
C SER A 217 19.02 -10.03 -11.32
N PHE A 218 19.74 -9.76 -12.41
CA PHE A 218 20.47 -8.52 -12.64
C PHE A 218 20.21 -7.94 -14.03
N PHE A 219 20.12 -6.62 -14.08
CA PHE A 219 20.34 -5.78 -15.26
C PHE A 219 21.42 -4.76 -14.93
N LEU A 220 22.44 -4.62 -15.79
CA LEU A 220 23.52 -3.65 -15.64
C LEU A 220 23.51 -2.65 -16.81
N THR A 221 23.54 -1.35 -16.51
CA THR A 221 23.62 -0.28 -17.53
C THR A 221 25.03 -0.14 -18.11
N ARG A 222 25.13 0.27 -19.38
CA ARG A 222 26.40 0.59 -20.05
C ARG A 222 26.54 2.11 -20.22
N PHE A 223 27.69 2.64 -19.82
CA PHE A 223 28.11 4.02 -20.04
C PHE A 223 29.53 4.14 -20.64
N ILE A 224 30.29 3.06 -20.85
CA ILE A 224 31.68 3.09 -21.39
C ILE A 224 31.81 3.77 -22.77
N ASP A 225 30.75 3.77 -23.57
CA ASP A 225 30.64 4.43 -24.88
C ASP A 225 29.83 5.76 -24.84
N VAL A 226 29.30 6.14 -23.68
CA VAL A 226 28.40 7.29 -23.51
C VAL A 226 29.19 8.56 -23.16
N ASN A 227 29.47 9.37 -24.18
CA ASN A 227 30.16 10.66 -24.04
C ASN A 227 29.42 11.60 -23.07
N GLY A 228 30.04 11.90 -21.93
CA GLY A 228 29.51 12.80 -20.90
C GLY A 228 28.94 12.11 -19.66
N ALA A 229 29.12 10.80 -19.51
CA ALA A 229 28.81 10.07 -18.27
C ALA A 229 29.50 10.68 -17.04
N ARG A 230 28.77 10.71 -15.91
CA ARG A 230 29.27 11.14 -14.60
C ARG A 230 30.08 10.03 -13.93
N SER A 231 30.77 10.37 -12.84
CA SER A 231 31.46 9.38 -11.98
C SER A 231 30.53 8.36 -11.32
N GLN A 232 29.22 8.67 -11.26
CA GLN A 232 28.14 7.80 -10.81
C GLN A 232 26.92 8.03 -11.72
N GLU A 233 26.37 6.95 -12.27
CA GLU A 233 25.17 6.91 -13.10
C GLU A 233 24.19 5.84 -12.55
N PRO A 234 22.90 5.85 -12.93
CA PRO A 234 22.00 4.74 -12.60
C PRO A 234 22.56 3.42 -13.14
N GLY A 235 22.65 2.41 -12.27
CA GLY A 235 23.36 1.15 -12.55
C GLY A 235 22.51 0.03 -13.12
N GLY A 236 21.19 0.21 -13.16
CA GLY A 236 20.24 -0.86 -13.45
C GLY A 236 19.65 -1.44 -12.16
N GLU A 237 19.42 -2.75 -12.15
CA GLU A 237 18.53 -3.42 -11.20
C GLU A 237 19.13 -4.71 -10.67
N PHE A 238 19.08 -4.94 -9.36
CA PHE A 238 19.17 -6.26 -8.74
C PHE A 238 17.82 -6.62 -8.13
N MET A 239 17.26 -7.78 -8.49
CA MET A 239 15.98 -8.25 -7.99
C MET A 239 16.13 -9.60 -7.27
N MET A 240 15.62 -9.70 -6.04
CA MET A 240 15.51 -10.96 -5.31
C MET A 240 14.09 -11.51 -5.38
N GLY A 241 13.96 -12.83 -5.56
CA GLY A 241 12.70 -13.56 -5.56
C GLY A 241 11.88 -13.49 -6.86
N GLY A 242 12.43 -12.97 -7.96
CA GLY A 242 11.75 -12.84 -9.25
C GLY A 242 12.63 -12.25 -10.36
N THR A 243 11.99 -11.90 -11.48
CA THR A 243 12.63 -11.28 -12.67
C THR A 243 11.76 -10.17 -13.26
N ASN A 244 12.34 -9.04 -13.64
CA ASN A 244 11.64 -7.93 -14.25
C ASN A 244 11.47 -8.12 -15.77
N THR A 245 10.25 -8.53 -16.16
CA THR A 245 9.86 -8.78 -17.56
C THR A 245 9.89 -7.55 -18.47
N GLN A 246 10.05 -6.34 -17.93
CA GLN A 246 10.24 -5.13 -18.72
C GLN A 246 11.68 -4.95 -19.21
N LEU A 247 12.67 -5.61 -18.60
CA LEU A 247 14.10 -5.42 -18.89
C LEU A 247 14.68 -6.42 -19.90
N TYR A 248 13.94 -7.48 -20.25
CA TYR A 248 14.39 -8.48 -21.22
C TYR A 248 13.33 -8.83 -22.27
N THR A 249 13.73 -9.57 -23.30
CA THR A 249 12.88 -10.07 -24.38
C THR A 249 13.19 -11.53 -24.74
N GLY A 250 12.15 -12.29 -25.09
CA GLY A 250 12.24 -13.73 -25.32
C GLY A 250 12.31 -14.53 -24.01
N ASP A 251 12.60 -15.82 -24.14
CA ASP A 251 12.76 -16.74 -23.02
C ASP A 251 14.14 -16.62 -22.37
N ILE A 252 14.22 -16.84 -21.05
CA ILE A 252 15.48 -16.95 -20.31
C ILE A 252 16.09 -18.34 -20.57
N ASP A 253 17.25 -18.40 -21.21
CA ASP A 253 17.94 -19.64 -21.57
C ASP A 253 18.77 -20.17 -20.39
N TYR A 254 18.16 -21.04 -19.58
CA TYR A 254 18.79 -21.58 -18.38
C TYR A 254 19.76 -22.74 -18.67
N VAL A 255 20.98 -22.61 -18.15
CA VAL A 255 22.01 -23.64 -18.08
C VAL A 255 22.19 -24.07 -16.63
N ASN A 256 22.13 -25.38 -16.37
CA ASN A 256 22.28 -25.91 -15.01
C ASN A 256 23.74 -25.89 -14.54
N ILE A 257 23.93 -25.60 -13.24
CA ILE A 257 25.20 -25.88 -12.55
C ILE A 257 25.41 -27.41 -12.58
N PRO A 258 26.64 -27.90 -12.81
CA PRO A 258 26.93 -29.33 -12.68
C PRO A 258 26.57 -29.83 -11.26
N SER A 259 25.74 -30.87 -11.17
CA SER A 259 25.20 -31.37 -9.90
C SER A 259 26.30 -31.71 -8.90
N GLY A 260 26.22 -31.16 -7.68
CA GLY A 260 27.24 -31.31 -6.64
C GLY A 260 28.43 -30.36 -6.77
N GLN A 261 28.32 -29.30 -7.58
CA GLN A 261 29.32 -28.21 -7.73
C GLN A 261 28.75 -26.83 -7.33
N GLU A 262 27.70 -26.80 -6.53
CA GLU A 262 27.09 -25.59 -5.96
C GLU A 262 28.12 -24.86 -5.07
N SER A 263 28.83 -23.89 -5.66
CA SER A 263 30.03 -23.26 -5.09
C SER A 263 30.17 -21.81 -5.55
N TYR A 264 30.84 -21.59 -6.68
CA TYR A 264 30.61 -20.42 -7.51
C TYR A 264 29.34 -20.64 -8.36
N TRP A 265 28.84 -19.58 -8.99
CA TRP A 265 27.83 -19.71 -10.04
C TRP A 265 28.49 -20.21 -11.34
N LEU A 266 28.68 -21.53 -11.42
CA LEU A 266 29.38 -22.22 -12.50
C LEU A 266 28.45 -22.71 -13.60
N ILE A 267 28.75 -22.40 -14.87
CA ILE A 267 28.09 -23.02 -16.04
C ILE A 267 29.09 -23.46 -17.12
N PRO A 268 28.75 -24.49 -17.94
CA PRO A 268 29.58 -24.92 -19.06
C PRO A 268 29.63 -23.90 -20.21
N LEU A 269 30.80 -23.30 -20.40
CA LEU A 269 31.20 -22.48 -21.55
C LEU A 269 31.71 -23.41 -22.65
N THR A 270 31.00 -23.46 -23.78
CA THR A 270 31.22 -24.42 -24.88
C THR A 270 32.02 -23.84 -26.05
N SER A 271 31.98 -22.53 -26.25
CA SER A 271 32.74 -21.81 -27.29
C SER A 271 32.98 -20.36 -26.90
N VAL A 272 34.16 -19.84 -27.25
CA VAL A 272 34.46 -18.40 -27.27
C VAL A 272 34.83 -18.07 -28.70
N GLY A 273 33.93 -17.40 -29.42
CA GLY A 273 34.09 -17.06 -30.83
C GLY A 273 34.65 -15.66 -31.01
N VAL A 274 35.82 -15.53 -31.62
CA VAL A 274 36.49 -14.25 -31.92
C VAL A 274 36.68 -14.14 -33.43
N ASN A 275 36.12 -13.08 -34.03
CA ASN A 275 36.18 -12.83 -35.49
C ASN A 275 35.79 -14.04 -36.36
N GLY A 276 34.91 -14.92 -35.85
CA GLY A 276 34.44 -16.14 -36.52
C GLY A 276 35.19 -17.44 -36.16
N ALA A 277 36.30 -17.38 -35.42
CA ALA A 277 37.04 -18.56 -34.96
C ALA A 277 36.69 -18.90 -33.50
N ASN A 278 36.39 -20.16 -33.19
CA ASN A 278 36.27 -20.64 -31.80
C ASN A 278 37.65 -20.92 -31.20
N ILE A 279 37.89 -20.39 -30.01
CA ILE A 279 39.15 -20.53 -29.26
C ILE A 279 39.16 -21.76 -28.34
N LEU A 280 38.01 -22.25 -27.90
CA LEU A 280 37.93 -23.37 -26.96
C LEU A 280 38.02 -24.73 -27.67
N GLY A 281 39.08 -25.49 -27.37
CA GLY A 281 39.25 -26.87 -27.84
C GLY A 281 38.35 -27.90 -27.15
N SER A 282 37.74 -27.55 -26.02
CA SER A 282 36.74 -28.35 -25.29
C SER A 282 35.89 -27.45 -24.39
N THR A 283 34.70 -27.92 -24.02
CA THR A 283 33.86 -27.29 -22.98
C THR A 283 34.63 -27.17 -21.66
N VAL A 284 34.47 -26.03 -20.98
CA VAL A 284 35.05 -25.74 -19.66
C VAL A 284 34.00 -25.10 -18.75
N ASN A 285 34.20 -25.13 -17.42
CA ASN A 285 33.35 -24.39 -16.50
C ASN A 285 33.84 -22.95 -16.34
N ALA A 286 32.91 -22.00 -16.37
CA ALA A 286 33.16 -20.58 -16.07
C ALA A 286 32.28 -20.13 -14.90
N ALA A 287 32.83 -19.32 -13.99
CA ALA A 287 32.03 -18.56 -13.04
C ALA A 287 31.45 -17.31 -13.71
N ILE A 288 30.19 -16.99 -13.38
CA ILE A 288 29.51 -15.77 -13.81
C ILE A 288 29.46 -14.82 -12.62
N ASP A 289 30.13 -13.67 -12.74
CA ASP A 289 30.64 -12.92 -11.58
C ASP A 289 30.37 -11.41 -11.66
N THR A 290 29.34 -10.93 -10.95
CA THR A 290 29.02 -9.50 -10.80
C THR A 290 29.97 -8.72 -9.88
N GLY A 291 30.92 -9.39 -9.22
CA GLY A 291 32.00 -8.77 -8.45
C GLY A 291 33.21 -8.40 -9.32
N THR A 292 33.27 -8.88 -10.57
CA THR A 292 34.40 -8.70 -11.49
C THR A 292 33.98 -7.92 -12.74
N THR A 293 34.71 -6.86 -13.10
CA THR A 293 34.41 -6.03 -14.28
C THR A 293 34.71 -6.72 -15.62
N LEU A 294 35.71 -7.60 -15.64
CA LEU A 294 36.41 -8.10 -16.84
C LEU A 294 36.16 -9.60 -17.11
N VAL A 295 36.72 -10.13 -18.21
CA VAL A 295 36.73 -11.59 -18.46
C VAL A 295 38.14 -12.15 -18.22
N GLY A 296 38.29 -12.95 -17.16
CA GLY A 296 39.52 -13.66 -16.82
C GLY A 296 39.51 -15.07 -17.40
N GLY A 297 40.62 -15.52 -17.96
CA GLY A 297 40.75 -16.89 -18.49
C GLY A 297 42.20 -17.36 -18.61
N PRO A 298 42.45 -18.65 -18.93
CA PRO A 298 43.79 -19.23 -18.87
C PRO A 298 44.72 -18.58 -19.90
N THR A 299 45.99 -18.37 -19.54
CA THR A 299 46.95 -17.58 -20.34
C THR A 299 47.00 -17.99 -21.81
N GLN A 300 46.95 -19.30 -22.08
CA GLN A 300 46.97 -19.86 -23.44
C GLN A 300 45.70 -19.52 -24.25
N SER A 301 44.53 -19.54 -23.61
CA SER A 301 43.26 -19.20 -24.25
C SER A 301 43.15 -17.70 -24.54
N ILE A 302 43.63 -16.85 -23.63
CA ILE A 302 43.66 -15.40 -23.84
C ILE A 302 44.64 -15.06 -24.97
N ALA A 303 45.84 -15.65 -24.99
CA ALA A 303 46.76 -15.51 -26.12
C ALA A 303 46.13 -15.93 -27.46
N ALA A 304 45.33 -17.00 -27.48
CA ALA A 304 44.63 -17.47 -28.67
C ALA A 304 43.46 -16.56 -29.11
N ILE A 305 42.74 -15.91 -28.17
CA ILE A 305 41.77 -14.83 -28.46
C ILE A 305 42.47 -13.70 -29.23
N PHE A 306 43.54 -13.15 -28.67
CA PHE A 306 44.21 -12.01 -29.27
C PHE A 306 44.96 -12.37 -30.55
N ALA A 307 45.37 -13.62 -30.75
CA ALA A 307 45.91 -14.10 -32.03
C ALA A 307 44.92 -14.00 -33.21
N GLN A 308 43.61 -13.89 -32.97
CA GLN A 308 42.60 -13.63 -34.02
C GLN A 308 42.39 -12.13 -34.31
N ILE A 309 43.13 -11.24 -33.62
CA ILE A 309 42.99 -9.78 -33.70
C ILE A 309 44.24 -9.21 -34.39
N PRO A 310 44.13 -8.68 -35.63
CA PRO A 310 45.29 -8.20 -36.39
C PRO A 310 46.12 -7.13 -35.66
N ASN A 311 47.43 -7.38 -35.58
CA ASN A 311 48.43 -6.54 -34.91
C ASN A 311 48.18 -6.36 -33.40
N SER A 312 47.58 -7.35 -32.74
CA SER A 312 47.60 -7.43 -31.29
C SER A 312 49.00 -7.73 -30.75
N GLN A 313 49.24 -7.38 -29.49
CA GLN A 313 50.48 -7.64 -28.76
C GLN A 313 50.19 -7.82 -27.26
N PRO A 314 50.96 -8.65 -26.52
CA PRO A 314 50.85 -8.73 -25.07
C PRO A 314 51.24 -7.39 -24.41
N GLY A 315 50.60 -7.08 -23.29
CA GLY A 315 50.98 -5.97 -22.41
C GLY A 315 52.19 -6.32 -21.54
N THR A 316 52.81 -5.29 -20.97
CA THR A 316 54.06 -5.37 -20.20
C THR A 316 54.04 -4.36 -19.04
N GLY A 317 54.69 -4.69 -17.92
CA GLY A 317 54.68 -3.83 -16.73
C GLY A 317 53.30 -3.83 -16.10
N ASP A 318 52.70 -2.66 -15.86
CA ASP A 318 51.37 -2.52 -15.25
C ASP A 318 50.23 -3.12 -16.12
N LEU A 319 50.53 -3.53 -17.37
CA LEU A 319 49.63 -4.23 -18.29
C LEU A 319 50.04 -5.70 -18.54
N GLU A 320 50.92 -6.29 -17.72
CA GLU A 320 51.22 -7.72 -17.78
C GLU A 320 49.95 -8.57 -17.58
N GLY A 321 49.79 -9.62 -18.38
CA GLY A 321 48.56 -10.43 -18.44
C GLY A 321 47.44 -9.86 -19.34
N TYR A 322 47.48 -8.58 -19.70
CA TYR A 322 46.57 -7.96 -20.68
C TYR A 322 47.14 -8.02 -22.10
N TYR A 323 46.33 -7.64 -23.09
CA TYR A 323 46.74 -7.48 -24.49
C TYR A 323 46.26 -6.14 -25.05
N LEU A 324 47.09 -5.57 -25.92
CA LEU A 324 46.80 -4.35 -26.68
C LEU A 324 46.51 -4.71 -28.14
N TYR A 325 45.64 -3.95 -28.78
CA TYR A 325 45.32 -4.06 -30.21
C TYR A 325 45.07 -2.66 -30.83
N PRO A 326 45.14 -2.49 -32.16
CA PRO A 326 44.88 -1.19 -32.77
C PRO A 326 43.41 -0.78 -32.57
N CYS A 327 43.15 0.44 -32.08
CA CYS A 327 41.80 0.94 -31.83
C CYS A 327 40.93 1.07 -33.11
N SER A 328 41.54 0.97 -34.30
CA SER A 328 40.83 0.93 -35.59
C SER A 328 40.41 -0.49 -36.02
N THR A 329 40.87 -1.53 -35.32
CA THR A 329 40.49 -2.92 -35.60
C THR A 329 39.13 -3.21 -34.95
N SER A 330 38.12 -3.48 -35.77
CA SER A 330 36.86 -4.04 -35.29
C SER A 330 37.09 -5.46 -34.79
N VAL A 331 36.55 -5.80 -33.62
CA VAL A 331 36.63 -7.12 -33.00
C VAL A 331 35.22 -7.55 -32.63
N THR A 332 34.80 -8.73 -33.08
CA THR A 332 33.52 -9.33 -32.68
C THR A 332 33.80 -10.51 -31.75
N VAL A 333 33.33 -10.43 -30.50
CA VAL A 333 33.49 -11.49 -29.50
C VAL A 333 32.12 -12.07 -29.15
N THR A 334 32.06 -13.39 -29.01
CA THR A 334 30.86 -14.14 -28.64
C THR A 334 31.22 -15.22 -27.62
N MET A 335 30.30 -15.49 -26.69
CA MET A 335 30.43 -16.54 -25.68
C MET A 335 29.23 -17.48 -25.79
N THR A 336 29.48 -18.78 -25.83
CA THR A 336 28.42 -19.80 -25.98
C THR A 336 28.33 -20.61 -24.70
N PHE A 337 27.15 -20.59 -24.08
CA PHE A 337 26.84 -21.39 -22.89
C PHE A 337 25.81 -22.44 -23.29
N SER A 338 26.09 -23.71 -22.97
CA SER A 338 25.32 -24.84 -23.51
C SER A 338 25.19 -24.76 -25.05
N SER A 339 24.01 -24.42 -25.57
CA SER A 339 23.70 -24.36 -27.00
C SER A 339 23.43 -22.95 -27.57
N ARG A 340 23.44 -21.89 -26.73
CA ARG A 340 23.20 -20.52 -27.18
C ARG A 340 24.44 -19.64 -27.12
N THR A 341 24.63 -18.91 -28.20
CA THR A 341 25.73 -17.95 -28.39
C THR A 341 25.21 -16.54 -28.14
N TRP A 342 25.90 -15.84 -27.25
CA TRP A 342 25.64 -14.45 -26.86
C TRP A 342 26.78 -13.58 -27.38
N SER A 343 26.46 -12.35 -27.81
CA SER A 343 27.47 -11.41 -28.35
C SER A 343 27.89 -10.42 -27.27
N ILE A 344 29.17 -10.06 -27.26
CA ILE A 344 29.71 -8.94 -26.49
C ILE A 344 29.84 -7.77 -27.46
N ASP A 345 29.31 -6.62 -27.07
CA ASP A 345 29.44 -5.37 -27.82
C ASP A 345 30.92 -4.95 -27.95
N PRO A 346 31.40 -4.52 -29.13
CA PRO A 346 32.75 -4.00 -29.29
C PRO A 346 33.13 -2.86 -28.33
N ALA A 347 32.15 -2.10 -27.80
CA ALA A 347 32.35 -1.12 -26.74
C ALA A 347 32.85 -1.78 -25.44
N ASP A 348 32.25 -2.90 -25.03
CA ASP A 348 32.61 -3.60 -23.79
C ASP A 348 33.93 -4.38 -23.92
N PHE A 349 34.30 -4.80 -25.13
CA PHE A 349 35.61 -5.41 -25.38
C PHE A 349 36.76 -4.38 -25.25
N MET A 350 36.51 -3.09 -25.50
CA MET A 350 37.51 -2.03 -25.44
C MET A 350 37.62 -1.44 -24.02
N LEU A 351 38.38 -2.10 -23.14
CA LEU A 351 38.57 -1.67 -21.75
C LEU A 351 39.05 -0.22 -21.62
N MET A 352 40.14 0.14 -22.30
CA MET A 352 40.64 1.53 -22.31
C MET A 352 41.57 1.81 -23.49
N ARG A 353 41.85 3.10 -23.75
CA ARG A 353 42.91 3.52 -24.67
C ARG A 353 44.23 3.64 -23.92
N SER A 354 45.21 2.81 -24.29
CA SER A 354 46.60 2.93 -23.82
C SER A 354 47.34 4.07 -24.54
N THR A 355 47.03 4.28 -25.83
CA THR A 355 47.46 5.44 -26.63
C THR A 355 46.37 5.83 -27.62
N ASN A 356 46.56 6.90 -28.38
CA ASN A 356 45.63 7.32 -29.44
C ASN A 356 45.40 6.27 -30.53
N SER A 357 46.30 5.29 -30.69
CA SER A 357 46.20 4.21 -31.68
C SER A 357 46.03 2.81 -31.09
N MET A 358 46.36 2.58 -29.82
CA MET A 358 46.31 1.25 -29.18
C MET A 358 45.33 1.21 -28.01
N CYS A 359 44.43 0.22 -28.07
CA CYS A 359 43.39 -0.07 -27.11
C CYS A 359 43.76 -1.35 -26.32
N VAL A 360 43.40 -1.40 -25.05
CA VAL A 360 43.52 -2.59 -24.19
C VAL A 360 42.22 -3.38 -24.27
N GLY A 361 42.29 -4.70 -24.42
CA GLY A 361 41.10 -5.56 -24.42
C GLY A 361 40.65 -5.92 -23.00
N ALA A 362 39.35 -6.08 -22.79
CA ALA A 362 38.72 -6.45 -21.51
C ALA A 362 38.87 -7.95 -21.13
N PHE A 363 39.74 -8.67 -21.83
CA PHE A 363 40.05 -10.08 -21.61
C PHE A 363 41.50 -10.20 -21.11
N PHE A 364 41.71 -10.84 -19.96
CA PHE A 364 43.01 -10.90 -19.28
C PHE A 364 43.39 -12.31 -18.83
N ALA A 365 44.70 -12.57 -18.80
CA ALA A 365 45.28 -13.84 -18.40
C ALA A 365 45.19 -14.05 -16.88
N LEU A 366 44.59 -15.18 -16.48
CA LEU A 366 44.34 -15.54 -15.09
C LEU A 366 44.42 -17.07 -14.92
N ASP A 367 45.60 -17.57 -14.56
CA ASP A 367 45.82 -19.00 -14.28
C ASP A 367 45.56 -19.31 -12.79
N LEU A 368 44.30 -19.62 -12.45
CA LEU A 368 43.91 -19.96 -11.07
C LEU A 368 44.32 -21.38 -10.66
N SER A 369 44.64 -21.55 -9.37
CA SER A 369 45.04 -22.83 -8.77
C SER A 369 44.02 -23.35 -7.76
N GLY A 370 43.84 -24.68 -7.69
CA GLY A 370 42.97 -25.33 -6.71
C GLY A 370 41.59 -25.66 -7.27
N SER A 371 40.53 -25.34 -6.52
CA SER A 371 39.13 -25.62 -6.88
C SER A 371 38.40 -24.45 -7.56
N ALA A 372 39.10 -23.34 -7.81
CA ALA A 372 38.54 -22.21 -8.54
C ALA A 372 38.38 -22.52 -10.05
N PRO A 373 37.38 -21.96 -10.74
CA PRO A 373 37.16 -22.21 -12.16
C PRO A 373 38.25 -21.58 -13.04
N SER A 374 38.45 -22.15 -14.22
CA SER A 374 39.45 -21.67 -15.18
C SER A 374 39.07 -20.35 -15.86
N TRP A 375 37.80 -19.93 -15.76
CA TRP A 375 37.28 -18.70 -16.35
C TRP A 375 36.37 -17.96 -15.37
N ILE A 376 36.47 -16.63 -15.37
CA ILE A 376 35.59 -15.69 -14.67
C ILE A 376 35.00 -14.75 -15.72
N VAL A 377 33.68 -14.62 -15.75
CA VAL A 377 32.93 -13.88 -16.76
C VAL A 377 32.13 -12.77 -16.08
N GLY A 378 32.69 -11.56 -16.17
CA GLY A 378 32.21 -10.37 -15.47
C GLY A 378 31.35 -9.40 -16.27
N ASP A 379 31.25 -8.15 -15.81
CA ASP A 379 30.41 -7.08 -16.36
C ASP A 379 30.60 -6.83 -17.86
N THR A 380 31.82 -7.00 -18.36
CA THR A 380 32.18 -7.02 -19.79
C THR A 380 31.26 -7.91 -20.63
N PHE A 381 30.79 -9.04 -20.07
CA PHE A 381 29.74 -9.86 -20.64
C PHE A 381 28.35 -9.43 -20.13
N LEU A 382 28.18 -9.28 -18.82
CA LEU A 382 26.86 -9.15 -18.19
C LEU A 382 26.08 -7.89 -18.59
N LYS A 383 26.72 -6.79 -18.99
CA LYS A 383 26.05 -5.61 -19.57
C LYS A 383 25.35 -5.87 -20.91
N ASN A 384 25.54 -7.04 -21.54
CA ASN A 384 24.94 -7.42 -22.82
C ASN A 384 23.67 -8.29 -22.66
N VAL A 385 23.37 -8.77 -21.46
CA VAL A 385 22.31 -9.75 -21.19
C VAL A 385 21.56 -9.42 -19.90
N TYR A 386 20.29 -9.82 -19.83
CA TYR A 386 19.61 -9.94 -18.54
C TYR A 386 20.01 -11.28 -17.91
N SER A 387 20.60 -11.27 -16.72
CA SER A 387 21.12 -12.49 -16.07
C SER A 387 20.29 -12.91 -14.86
N VAL A 388 20.07 -14.21 -14.70
CA VAL A 388 19.19 -14.79 -13.68
C VAL A 388 19.83 -16.00 -13.02
N TYR A 389 19.93 -15.99 -11.70
CA TYR A 389 20.60 -16.98 -10.87
C TYR A 389 19.55 -17.72 -10.05
N ARG A 390 19.32 -19.00 -10.35
CA ARG A 390 18.22 -19.82 -9.79
C ARG A 390 18.75 -20.83 -8.79
N TYR A 391 18.16 -20.84 -7.60
CA TYR A 391 18.48 -21.73 -6.48
C TYR A 391 18.06 -23.18 -6.73
N ASN A 392 16.89 -23.42 -7.34
CA ASN A 392 16.38 -24.78 -7.58
C ASN A 392 15.60 -24.89 -8.91
N PRO A 393 16.04 -25.74 -9.88
CA PRO A 393 17.35 -26.39 -9.91
C PRO A 393 18.47 -25.34 -9.98
N ALA A 394 19.62 -25.63 -9.37
CA ALA A 394 20.80 -24.75 -9.38
C ALA A 394 21.21 -24.46 -10.82
N SER A 395 21.06 -23.21 -11.27
CA SER A 395 21.23 -22.83 -12.69
C SER A 395 21.38 -21.33 -12.89
N ILE A 396 21.95 -20.93 -14.02
CA ILE A 396 22.06 -19.54 -14.47
C ILE A 396 21.35 -19.42 -15.82
N GLY A 397 20.61 -18.36 -16.06
CA GLY A 397 19.96 -18.09 -17.33
C GLY A 397 20.24 -16.70 -17.86
N PHE A 398 20.21 -16.56 -19.19
CA PHE A 398 20.42 -15.30 -19.89
C PHE A 398 19.26 -15.00 -20.85
N ALA A 399 18.91 -13.73 -21.01
CA ALA A 399 17.94 -13.25 -21.99
C ALA A 399 18.44 -11.98 -22.69
N ASN A 400 17.91 -11.68 -23.88
CA ASN A 400 18.22 -10.44 -24.60
C ASN A 400 17.65 -9.23 -23.85
N LEU A 401 18.41 -8.15 -23.74
CA LEU A 401 17.91 -6.90 -23.18
C LEU A 401 16.72 -6.33 -23.99
N SER A 402 15.80 -5.67 -23.31
CA SER A 402 14.66 -4.99 -23.95
C SER A 402 15.03 -3.58 -24.42
N SER A 403 14.18 -2.98 -25.24
CA SER A 403 14.26 -1.54 -25.55
C SER A 403 14.16 -0.64 -24.30
N SER A 404 13.46 -1.10 -23.25
CA SER A 404 13.31 -0.37 -21.99
C SER A 404 14.58 -0.42 -21.15
N ALA A 405 15.29 -1.56 -21.14
CA ALA A 405 16.60 -1.69 -20.51
C ALA A 405 17.66 -0.85 -21.24
N LEU A 406 17.73 -0.96 -22.57
CA LEU A 406 18.66 -0.18 -23.39
C LEU A 406 18.43 1.34 -23.27
N ALA A 407 17.20 1.78 -23.00
CA ALA A 407 16.89 3.18 -22.72
C ALA A 407 17.44 3.72 -21.39
N GLN A 408 17.83 2.85 -20.44
CA GLN A 408 18.44 3.28 -19.16
C GLN A 408 19.92 3.68 -19.28
N ASN A 409 20.56 3.40 -20.42
CA ASN A 409 21.92 3.88 -20.74
C ASN A 409 21.94 5.38 -21.13
N ALA A 410 20.85 6.12 -20.91
CA ALA A 410 20.73 7.53 -21.23
C ALA A 410 21.22 8.43 -20.09
N LEU A 411 21.94 9.51 -20.44
CA LEU A 411 22.40 10.51 -19.47
C LEU A 411 21.25 11.25 -18.78
N GLY A 412 21.48 11.63 -17.53
CA GLY A 412 20.59 12.52 -16.78
C GLY A 412 19.59 11.82 -15.84
N GLY A 413 19.65 10.49 -15.72
CA GLY A 413 18.86 9.77 -14.72
C GLY A 413 19.22 10.14 -13.28
N THR A 414 18.26 9.99 -12.37
CA THR A 414 18.43 10.17 -10.92
C THR A 414 19.17 8.98 -10.31
N LEU A 415 20.14 9.24 -9.43
CA LEU A 415 20.77 8.17 -8.66
C LEU A 415 19.77 7.59 -7.64
N PRO A 416 19.73 6.26 -7.45
CA PRO A 416 18.88 5.63 -6.44
C PRO A 416 19.27 6.07 -5.02
N SER A 417 18.31 5.96 -4.10
CA SER A 417 18.49 6.27 -2.68
C SER A 417 18.21 5.03 -1.83
N ALA A 418 19.06 4.80 -0.82
CA ALA A 418 19.01 3.59 0.00
C ALA A 418 17.65 3.40 0.70
N THR A 419 16.99 2.27 0.45
CA THR A 419 15.68 1.95 1.04
C THR A 419 15.83 1.50 2.50
N VAL A 420 15.76 2.45 3.43
CA VAL A 420 15.83 2.17 4.88
C VAL A 420 14.43 2.15 5.48
N GLY A 421 14.10 1.08 6.23
CA GLY A 421 12.99 1.09 7.20
C GLY A 421 11.82 0.15 6.95
N SER A 422 11.69 -0.50 5.79
CA SER A 422 10.58 -1.42 5.50
C SER A 422 11.04 -2.74 4.86
N SER A 423 10.97 -3.82 5.64
CA SER A 423 11.19 -5.20 5.18
C SER A 423 10.00 -6.09 5.57
N PRO A 424 8.99 -6.27 4.71
CA PRO A 424 7.80 -7.08 5.02
C PRO A 424 8.08 -8.58 5.24
N VAL A 425 9.24 -9.09 4.83
CA VAL A 425 9.63 -10.50 4.94
C VAL A 425 10.90 -10.64 5.79
N SER A 426 10.80 -11.36 6.90
CA SER A 426 11.90 -11.60 7.84
C SER A 426 12.20 -13.09 7.99
N ALA A 427 13.46 -13.47 7.83
CA ALA A 427 14.00 -14.78 8.18
C ALA A 427 15.03 -14.67 9.32
N THR A 428 15.52 -15.82 9.79
CA THR A 428 16.61 -15.92 10.76
C THR A 428 17.72 -16.79 10.17
N SER A 429 18.98 -16.37 10.37
CA SER A 429 20.16 -17.14 10.00
C SER A 429 20.19 -18.50 10.71
N VAL A 430 20.57 -19.56 10.00
CA VAL A 430 20.73 -20.89 10.61
C VAL A 430 22.21 -21.16 10.83
N ALA A 431 22.65 -21.19 12.10
CA ALA A 431 24.00 -21.57 12.46
C ALA A 431 24.31 -23.01 12.02
N ASN A 432 25.46 -23.23 11.40
CA ASN A 432 25.83 -24.49 10.78
C ASN A 432 26.34 -25.49 11.84
N ASN A 433 25.41 -26.06 12.63
CA ASN A 433 25.69 -26.88 13.81
C ASN A 433 26.35 -28.23 13.48
N GLY A 434 27.67 -28.22 13.26
CA GLY A 434 28.52 -29.37 13.55
C GLY A 434 28.41 -29.70 15.05
N ALA A 435 27.94 -30.90 15.38
CA ALA A 435 27.40 -31.19 16.70
C ALA A 435 28.46 -31.57 17.76
N VAL A 436 28.39 -30.94 18.94
CA VAL A 436 28.44 -31.58 20.26
C VAL A 436 27.48 -30.81 21.18
N GLY A 437 26.77 -31.48 22.09
CA GLY A 437 25.78 -30.82 22.97
C GLY A 437 25.90 -31.22 24.46
N THR A 438 25.46 -30.30 25.33
CA THR A 438 25.23 -30.51 26.77
C THR A 438 24.11 -29.56 27.27
N LYS A 439 23.67 -29.69 28.53
CA LYS A 439 22.37 -29.17 29.02
C LYS A 439 22.46 -28.06 30.07
N HIS A 440 21.47 -27.16 30.05
CA HIS A 440 21.08 -26.22 31.14
C HIS A 440 22.18 -25.18 31.49
N VAL A 441 21.96 -24.09 32.25
CA VAL A 441 20.91 -23.69 33.22
C VAL A 441 20.51 -22.22 32.98
N ALA A 442 19.31 -21.81 33.40
CA ALA A 442 18.85 -20.41 33.37
C ALA A 442 18.96 -19.74 34.76
N THR A 443 19.35 -18.47 34.80
CA THR A 443 19.41 -17.65 36.03
C THR A 443 19.02 -16.20 35.72
N MET A 444 18.18 -15.57 36.54
CA MET A 444 17.84 -14.14 36.47
C MET A 444 18.47 -13.36 37.64
N VAL A 445 19.15 -12.25 37.34
CA VAL A 445 19.52 -11.13 38.24
C VAL A 445 19.64 -9.87 37.36
N GLY A 446 19.29 -8.64 37.73
CA GLY A 446 18.63 -8.18 38.97
C GLY A 446 19.11 -6.79 39.42
N VAL A 447 18.55 -5.72 38.82
CA VAL A 447 18.46 -4.31 39.28
C VAL A 447 19.69 -3.62 39.93
N GLY A 448 20.16 -2.53 39.32
CA GLY A 448 21.05 -1.51 39.92
C GLY A 448 20.77 -0.14 39.28
N ALA A 449 20.97 0.98 39.99
CA ALA A 449 20.28 2.24 39.66
C ALA A 449 21.08 3.55 39.87
N VAL A 450 20.73 4.55 39.03
CA VAL A 450 20.87 6.02 39.19
C VAL A 450 22.27 6.65 39.28
N GLY A 451 22.52 7.63 38.41
CA GLY A 451 23.52 8.69 38.56
C GLY A 451 23.16 9.90 37.68
N VAL A 452 23.18 11.11 38.24
CA VAL A 452 22.78 12.37 37.56
C VAL A 452 23.70 13.50 38.00
N TRP A 453 24.24 14.32 37.08
CA TRP A 453 24.27 15.79 37.18
C TRP A 453 24.83 16.51 35.91
N THR A 454 23.94 17.30 35.27
CA THR A 454 24.13 18.67 34.71
C THR A 454 25.30 19.03 33.75
N GLY A 455 24.93 19.64 32.61
CA GLY A 455 25.80 20.51 31.80
C GLY A 455 25.13 21.05 30.52
N LYS A 456 24.92 22.38 30.44
CA LYS A 456 24.44 23.16 29.26
C LYS A 456 25.10 24.58 29.34
N PRO A 457 25.16 25.42 28.28
CA PRO A 457 24.36 25.37 27.04
C PRO A 457 25.09 25.68 25.69
N LEU A 458 24.33 25.51 24.58
CA LEU A 458 24.34 26.28 23.31
C LEU A 458 25.60 26.38 22.42
N GLU A 459 25.48 25.85 21.20
CA GLU A 459 25.47 26.69 19.98
C GLU A 459 24.58 26.06 18.87
N ILE A 460 24.14 26.87 17.89
CA ILE A 460 22.96 26.70 17.01
C ILE A 460 23.19 27.58 15.76
N VAL A 461 22.82 27.33 14.48
CA VAL A 461 22.12 26.30 13.63
C VAL A 461 22.32 26.78 12.15
N PRO A 462 22.24 25.99 11.03
CA PRO A 462 21.44 24.77 10.79
C PRO A 462 22.17 23.61 10.05
N GLY A 463 21.41 22.57 9.65
CA GLY A 463 21.79 21.54 8.67
C GLY A 463 20.65 20.52 8.48
N VAL A 464 19.73 20.79 7.54
CA VAL A 464 18.40 20.12 7.47
C VAL A 464 18.48 18.59 7.30
N VAL A 465 17.83 17.87 8.20
CA VAL A 465 17.49 16.43 8.08
C VAL A 465 15.96 16.31 7.97
N GLY A 466 15.48 15.45 7.07
CA GLY A 466 14.04 15.22 6.86
C GLY A 466 13.49 14.02 7.66
N GLN A 467 12.17 14.02 7.90
CA GLN A 467 11.39 12.95 8.56
C GLN A 467 11.66 12.69 10.06
N ASP A 468 11.67 13.78 10.84
CA ASP A 468 11.53 13.77 12.31
C ASP A 468 10.16 14.35 12.79
N LYS A 469 9.20 14.51 11.88
CA LYS A 469 7.94 15.25 12.08
C LYS A 469 6.68 14.42 11.79
N TRP A 470 5.60 14.75 12.50
CA TRP A 470 4.24 14.24 12.31
C TRP A 470 3.25 15.41 12.47
N CYS A 471 2.31 15.60 11.55
CA CYS A 471 1.40 16.76 11.54
C CYS A 471 2.11 18.12 11.69
N GLY A 472 3.31 18.27 11.12
CA GLY A 472 4.16 19.47 11.28
C GLY A 472 4.99 19.56 12.58
N LYS A 473 4.66 18.78 13.62
CA LYS A 473 5.30 18.78 14.95
C LYS A 473 6.48 17.81 15.00
N TYR A 474 7.55 18.11 15.74
CA TYR A 474 8.60 17.10 15.99
C TYR A 474 8.11 16.06 17.00
N TYR A 475 8.43 14.78 16.80
CA TYR A 475 7.94 13.70 17.68
C TYR A 475 9.02 12.90 18.42
N LYS A 476 10.31 13.06 18.10
CA LYS A 476 11.42 12.30 18.73
C LYS A 476 12.01 13.02 19.97
N PRO A 477 12.55 12.30 20.97
CA PRO A 477 13.15 12.90 22.17
C PRO A 477 14.24 13.93 21.89
N GLY A 478 14.30 14.96 22.74
CA GLY A 478 15.33 16.00 22.68
C GLY A 478 15.10 17.08 21.61
N LEU A 479 14.19 16.87 20.66
CA LEU A 479 13.79 17.88 19.67
C LEU A 479 12.95 19.01 20.32
N PRO A 480 13.01 20.24 19.79
CA PRO A 480 12.25 21.37 20.32
C PRO A 480 10.77 21.26 19.98
N ALA A 481 9.90 21.83 20.83
CA ALA A 481 8.51 22.08 20.46
C ALA A 481 8.45 23.14 19.34
N GLN A 482 7.60 22.94 18.33
CA GLN A 482 7.33 23.89 17.25
C GLN A 482 5.82 23.92 16.94
N PRO A 483 5.20 25.10 16.73
CA PRO A 483 3.87 25.15 16.15
C PRO A 483 3.86 24.43 14.79
N PRO A 484 2.86 23.60 14.49
CA PRO A 484 2.86 22.79 13.26
C PRO A 484 2.82 23.64 11.99
N GLY A 485 2.16 24.81 12.04
CA GLY A 485 1.73 25.51 10.83
C GLY A 485 0.46 24.87 10.26
N GLY A 486 0.09 25.22 9.03
CA GLY A 486 -1.06 24.61 8.32
C GLY A 486 -2.45 24.79 8.96
N SER A 487 -2.56 25.47 10.10
CA SER A 487 -3.80 25.62 10.88
C SER A 487 -4.94 26.23 10.07
N PHE A 488 -6.14 25.67 10.19
CA PHE A 488 -7.27 26.11 9.39
C PHE A 488 -7.67 27.55 9.75
N PRO A 489 -7.87 28.45 8.77
CA PRO A 489 -8.24 29.84 9.02
C PRO A 489 -9.71 29.98 9.46
N VAL A 490 -9.99 29.67 10.73
CA VAL A 490 -11.32 29.72 11.35
C VAL A 490 -11.91 31.15 11.21
N PRO A 491 -13.04 31.33 10.51
CA PRO A 491 -13.60 32.65 10.28
C PRO A 491 -14.04 33.36 11.56
N ALA A 492 -13.73 34.66 11.65
CA ALA A 492 -14.10 35.50 12.78
C ALA A 492 -15.63 35.65 12.93
N ILE A 493 -16.09 35.77 14.17
CA ILE A 493 -17.50 36.03 14.50
C ILE A 493 -17.85 37.48 14.17
N SER A 494 -18.85 37.66 13.32
CA SER A 494 -19.43 38.96 12.97
C SER A 494 -20.35 39.47 14.08
N SER A 495 -20.19 40.73 14.47
CA SER A 495 -21.09 41.44 15.39
C SER A 495 -22.45 41.83 14.77
N LYS A 496 -22.68 41.45 13.51
CA LYS A 496 -23.92 41.67 12.74
C LYS A 496 -24.34 40.37 12.06
N PRO A 497 -25.65 40.07 11.91
CA PRO A 497 -26.08 38.89 11.18
C PRO A 497 -25.52 38.85 9.76
N LEU A 498 -25.14 37.66 9.31
CA LEU A 498 -24.79 37.36 7.93
C LEU A 498 -25.87 36.45 7.34
N LEU A 499 -26.15 36.60 6.05
CA LEU A 499 -26.91 35.60 5.29
C LEU A 499 -25.92 34.75 4.51
N ARG A 500 -25.89 33.46 4.82
CA ARG A 500 -25.26 32.45 3.97
C ARG A 500 -26.30 31.93 2.99
N PHE A 501 -26.25 32.44 1.77
CA PHE A 501 -27.00 31.92 0.63
C PHE A 501 -26.11 30.94 -0.13
N GLU A 502 -26.64 29.76 -0.42
CA GLU A 502 -25.93 28.66 -1.07
C GLU A 502 -26.78 28.09 -2.21
N CYS A 503 -26.13 27.61 -3.27
CA CYS A 503 -26.78 26.74 -4.24
C CYS A 503 -25.85 25.65 -4.78
N TRP A 504 -26.43 24.49 -5.07
CA TRP A 504 -25.72 23.25 -5.34
C TRP A 504 -26.48 22.38 -6.35
N PRO A 505 -25.82 21.52 -7.15
CA PRO A 505 -26.52 20.51 -7.93
C PRO A 505 -27.26 19.50 -7.03
N GLY A 506 -28.40 18.99 -7.51
CA GLY A 506 -29.17 17.96 -6.81
C GLY A 506 -28.57 16.55 -6.88
N LEU A 507 -27.60 16.29 -7.77
CA LEU A 507 -26.80 15.07 -7.89
C LEU A 507 -25.40 15.44 -8.39
N ARG A 508 -24.37 14.65 -8.03
CA ARG A 508 -23.04 14.72 -8.68
C ARG A 508 -22.47 13.32 -8.95
N PRO A 509 -21.89 13.07 -10.13
CA PRO A 509 -22.19 13.78 -11.38
C PRO A 509 -23.67 13.58 -11.77
N TYR A 510 -24.22 14.41 -12.65
CA TYR A 510 -25.37 14.00 -13.47
C TYR A 510 -24.87 13.23 -14.69
N VAL A 511 -25.59 12.21 -15.16
CA VAL A 511 -25.16 11.40 -16.32
C VAL A 511 -26.28 11.36 -17.37
N SER A 512 -25.98 11.80 -18.60
CA SER A 512 -27.00 12.23 -19.58
C SER A 512 -28.03 11.19 -20.05
N ASP A 513 -27.74 9.91 -19.98
CA ASP A 513 -28.66 8.79 -20.27
C ASP A 513 -29.53 8.41 -19.07
N LEU A 514 -29.03 8.59 -17.84
CA LEU A 514 -29.75 8.33 -16.60
C LEU A 514 -30.56 9.53 -16.09
N ASP A 515 -30.11 10.75 -16.40
CA ASP A 515 -30.56 12.01 -15.80
C ASP A 515 -31.08 13.01 -16.86
N SER A 516 -32.24 12.72 -17.43
CA SER A 516 -32.93 13.65 -18.35
C SER A 516 -33.38 14.97 -17.70
N THR A 517 -33.43 15.02 -16.36
CA THR A 517 -33.70 16.23 -15.57
C THR A 517 -32.57 16.54 -14.62
N GLY A 518 -32.06 17.77 -14.66
CA GLY A 518 -31.19 18.33 -13.63
C GLY A 518 -31.99 19.05 -12.55
N SER A 519 -31.34 19.40 -11.45
CA SER A 519 -31.93 20.23 -10.40
C SER A 519 -30.92 21.07 -9.64
N VAL A 520 -31.38 22.23 -9.16
CA VAL A 520 -30.60 23.13 -8.29
C VAL A 520 -31.23 23.11 -6.91
N LEU A 521 -30.42 22.77 -5.91
CA LEU A 521 -30.71 22.94 -4.50
C LEU A 521 -30.32 24.36 -4.09
N PHE A 522 -31.15 25.01 -3.26
CA PHE A 522 -30.90 26.33 -2.71
C PHE A 522 -31.10 26.31 -1.20
N SER A 523 -30.24 27.01 -0.46
CA SER A 523 -30.37 27.23 0.98
C SER A 523 -30.09 28.69 1.33
N ALA A 524 -30.77 29.20 2.36
CA ALA A 524 -30.49 30.51 2.95
C ALA A 524 -30.57 30.39 4.47
N SER A 525 -29.44 30.61 5.15
CA SER A 525 -29.32 30.54 6.61
C SER A 525 -28.80 31.86 7.16
N VAL A 526 -29.33 32.28 8.31
CA VAL A 526 -28.70 33.33 9.10
C VAL A 526 -27.53 32.71 9.87
N VAL A 527 -26.34 33.29 9.74
CA VAL A 527 -25.10 32.82 10.38
C VAL A 527 -24.33 34.01 10.97
N ASP A 528 -23.34 33.72 11.79
CA ASP A 528 -22.43 34.68 12.44
C ASP A 528 -21.02 34.71 11.82
N ARG A 529 -20.68 33.77 10.92
CA ARG A 529 -19.35 33.62 10.31
C ARG A 529 -19.42 33.56 8.77
N THR A 530 -18.31 33.91 8.10
CA THR A 530 -18.20 33.72 6.64
C THR A 530 -18.01 32.23 6.28
N PRO A 531 -18.37 31.78 5.06
CA PRO A 531 -18.95 32.53 3.95
C PRO A 531 -20.38 32.96 4.27
N GLY A 532 -20.65 34.26 4.11
CA GLY A 532 -21.91 34.89 4.50
C GLY A 532 -21.81 36.40 4.33
N THR A 533 -22.85 37.02 3.78
CA THR A 533 -22.87 38.45 3.47
C THR A 533 -23.66 39.21 4.52
N LEU A 534 -23.19 40.40 4.93
CA LEU A 534 -23.89 41.27 5.89
C LEU A 534 -25.39 41.39 5.57
N TYR A 535 -26.24 41.13 6.56
CA TYR A 535 -27.68 41.00 6.41
C TYR A 535 -28.40 41.65 7.59
N ASP A 536 -29.47 42.39 7.30
CA ASP A 536 -30.29 43.05 8.31
C ASP A 536 -31.71 42.46 8.25
N PRO A 537 -32.10 41.53 9.15
CA PRO A 537 -33.39 40.86 9.09
C PRO A 537 -34.60 41.81 9.13
N LEU A 538 -34.45 43.04 9.63
CA LEU A 538 -35.52 44.04 9.73
C LEU A 538 -35.65 44.87 8.46
N LYS A 539 -34.55 45.11 7.73
CA LYS A 539 -34.55 45.87 6.46
C LYS A 539 -34.65 44.97 5.23
N ASP A 540 -33.87 43.89 5.20
CA ASP A 540 -33.77 42.94 4.10
C ASP A 540 -34.87 41.88 4.13
N GLY A 541 -35.49 41.64 5.29
CA GLY A 541 -36.56 40.65 5.44
C GLY A 541 -36.11 39.21 5.24
N THR A 542 -36.97 38.27 5.60
CA THR A 542 -36.62 36.83 5.68
C THR A 542 -36.93 36.03 4.42
N VAL A 543 -37.37 36.67 3.33
CA VAL A 543 -37.85 36.02 2.09
C VAL A 543 -37.16 36.59 0.85
N PHE A 544 -36.70 35.71 -0.03
CA PHE A 544 -35.90 36.02 -1.21
C PHE A 544 -36.49 35.35 -2.45
N ARG A 545 -36.51 36.07 -3.57
CA ARG A 545 -36.72 35.49 -4.90
C ARG A 545 -35.38 34.96 -5.40
N ILE A 546 -35.34 33.72 -5.86
CA ILE A 546 -34.10 33.11 -6.35
C ILE A 546 -34.12 32.93 -7.87
N SER A 547 -32.94 33.04 -8.46
CA SER A 547 -32.64 32.64 -9.85
C SER A 547 -31.34 31.85 -9.87
N ALA A 548 -31.17 31.03 -10.90
CA ALA A 548 -29.95 30.27 -11.16
C ALA A 548 -29.66 30.20 -12.65
N GLN A 549 -28.38 30.14 -13.00
CA GLN A 549 -27.89 29.94 -14.36
C GLN A 549 -26.73 28.93 -14.38
N ILE A 550 -26.61 28.18 -15.47
CA ILE A 550 -25.51 27.24 -15.74
C ILE A 550 -24.84 27.68 -17.06
N ASP A 551 -23.54 28.02 -17.03
CA ASP A 551 -22.80 28.66 -18.13
C ASP A 551 -23.62 29.79 -18.83
N ASN A 552 -24.13 30.73 -18.02
CA ASN A 552 -24.99 31.87 -18.41
C ASN A 552 -26.39 31.51 -18.95
N LYS A 553 -26.82 30.24 -18.90
CA LYS A 553 -28.18 29.82 -19.29
C LYS A 553 -29.08 29.69 -18.08
N ALA A 554 -30.17 30.45 -18.02
CA ALA A 554 -31.09 30.43 -16.89
C ALA A 554 -31.77 29.05 -16.71
N VAL A 555 -31.72 28.49 -15.51
CA VAL A 555 -32.26 27.16 -15.16
C VAL A 555 -33.35 27.17 -14.10
N SER A 556 -33.57 28.31 -13.43
CA SER A 556 -34.59 28.51 -12.39
C SER A 556 -35.27 29.86 -12.56
N SER A 557 -36.58 29.92 -12.32
CA SER A 557 -37.38 31.15 -12.47
C SER A 557 -38.25 31.44 -11.25
N SER A 558 -37.77 32.31 -10.36
CA SER A 558 -38.56 33.01 -9.33
C SER A 558 -39.22 32.13 -8.26
N LEU A 559 -38.52 31.11 -7.76
CA LEU A 559 -38.89 30.45 -6.50
C LEU A 559 -38.68 31.39 -5.30
N SER A 560 -39.48 31.18 -4.25
CA SER A 560 -39.35 31.88 -2.97
C SER A 560 -38.59 31.01 -1.95
N LEU A 561 -37.49 31.53 -1.43
CA LEU A 561 -36.66 30.94 -0.39
C LEU A 561 -36.75 31.77 0.90
N SER A 562 -36.61 31.14 2.06
CA SER A 562 -36.64 31.79 3.37
C SER A 562 -35.33 31.58 4.14
N SER A 563 -34.92 32.55 4.97
CA SER A 563 -33.66 32.52 5.74
C SER A 563 -33.66 31.54 6.93
N ASN A 564 -34.20 30.34 6.76
CA ASN A 564 -34.39 29.33 7.81
C ASN A 564 -33.68 27.99 7.51
N GLY A 565 -32.75 27.97 6.57
CA GLY A 565 -31.92 26.80 6.23
C GLY A 565 -32.65 25.62 5.58
N ILE A 566 -33.97 25.72 5.35
CA ILE A 566 -34.72 24.62 4.72
C ILE A 566 -34.47 24.65 3.21
N ILE A 567 -33.78 23.63 2.71
CA ILE A 567 -33.48 23.44 1.28
C ILE A 567 -34.73 23.61 0.42
N ARG A 568 -34.58 24.28 -0.72
CA ARG A 568 -35.52 24.24 -1.86
C ARG A 568 -34.84 23.58 -3.04
N GLU A 569 -35.61 22.85 -3.84
CA GLU A 569 -35.13 22.25 -5.08
C GLU A 569 -35.96 22.79 -6.25
N ASP A 570 -35.29 23.28 -7.29
CA ASP A 570 -35.89 23.54 -8.60
C ASP A 570 -35.44 22.50 -9.62
N LYS A 571 -36.30 22.13 -10.57
CA LYS A 571 -36.06 21.05 -11.54
C LYS A 571 -36.16 21.53 -12.97
N PHE A 572 -35.14 21.23 -13.77
CA PHE A 572 -35.03 21.65 -15.17
C PHE A 572 -34.76 20.46 -16.10
N THR A 573 -34.96 20.64 -17.40
CA THR A 573 -34.70 19.62 -18.43
C THR A 573 -33.48 20.03 -19.26
N TRP A 574 -32.43 19.21 -19.29
CA TRP A 574 -31.17 19.56 -19.97
C TRP A 574 -31.35 19.94 -21.45
N SER A 575 -32.19 19.20 -22.17
CA SER A 575 -32.49 19.45 -23.58
C SER A 575 -33.14 20.80 -23.86
N LYS A 576 -33.88 21.39 -22.90
CA LYS A 576 -34.47 22.73 -23.02
C LYS A 576 -33.45 23.86 -22.88
N LEU A 577 -32.31 23.58 -22.23
CA LEU A 577 -31.21 24.53 -22.07
C LEU A 577 -30.21 24.46 -23.24
N GLY A 578 -30.27 23.41 -24.05
CA GLY A 578 -29.22 23.11 -25.03
C GLY A 578 -27.85 22.98 -24.37
N ILE A 579 -27.79 22.43 -23.15
CA ILE A 579 -26.54 22.05 -22.48
C ILE A 579 -26.24 20.60 -22.87
N THR A 580 -25.09 20.39 -23.51
CA THR A 580 -24.60 19.07 -23.89
C THR A 580 -23.80 18.46 -22.73
N PRO A 581 -23.75 17.13 -22.60
CA PRO A 581 -22.80 16.51 -21.69
C PRO A 581 -21.34 16.77 -22.12
N ARG A 582 -20.43 16.93 -21.15
CA ARG A 582 -18.96 17.03 -21.36
C ARG A 582 -18.24 16.53 -20.10
N LYS A 583 -16.90 16.34 -20.14
CA LYS A 583 -16.12 16.01 -18.93
C LYS A 583 -15.95 17.23 -18.00
N ASP A 584 -15.67 18.39 -18.57
CA ASP A 584 -15.44 19.63 -17.81
C ASP A 584 -16.70 20.10 -17.08
N VAL A 585 -16.57 20.48 -15.82
CA VAL A 585 -17.72 20.98 -15.04
C VAL A 585 -18.32 22.25 -15.63
N TYR A 586 -19.61 22.47 -15.38
CA TYR A 586 -20.32 23.70 -15.68
C TYR A 586 -20.31 24.65 -14.48
N ASN A 587 -20.24 25.96 -14.73
CA ASN A 587 -20.37 26.97 -13.69
C ASN A 587 -21.85 27.24 -13.39
N LEU A 588 -22.29 26.89 -12.18
CA LEU A 588 -23.58 27.25 -11.63
C LEU A 588 -23.44 28.57 -10.85
N THR A 589 -24.22 29.58 -11.22
CA THR A 589 -24.31 30.85 -10.48
C THR A 589 -25.75 31.09 -10.08
N CYS A 590 -25.97 31.45 -8.82
CA CYS A 590 -27.30 31.74 -8.28
C CYS A 590 -27.34 33.10 -7.61
N ILE A 591 -28.51 33.75 -7.67
CA ILE A 591 -28.76 35.04 -7.03
C ILE A 591 -30.05 34.92 -6.21
N ALA A 592 -29.99 35.27 -4.93
CA ALA A 592 -31.14 35.50 -4.07
C ALA A 592 -31.35 37.00 -3.89
N THR A 593 -32.52 37.49 -4.29
CA THR A 593 -32.90 38.91 -4.18
C THR A 593 -33.94 39.07 -3.09
N SER A 594 -33.67 39.91 -2.09
CA SER A 594 -34.63 40.27 -1.04
C SER A 594 -35.94 40.77 -1.64
N VAL A 595 -37.07 40.26 -1.16
CA VAL A 595 -38.41 40.76 -1.54
C VAL A 595 -38.72 42.11 -0.90
N GLN A 596 -38.00 42.50 0.16
CA GLN A 596 -38.26 43.71 0.94
C GLN A 596 -37.33 44.89 0.59
N SER A 597 -36.01 44.65 0.47
CA SER A 597 -35.01 45.69 0.17
C SER A 597 -34.47 45.66 -1.26
N GLY A 598 -34.76 44.61 -2.03
CA GLY A 598 -34.19 44.39 -3.37
C GLY A 598 -32.70 44.02 -3.37
N LYS A 599 -32.06 43.92 -2.20
CA LYS A 599 -30.65 43.54 -2.02
C LYS A 599 -30.40 42.12 -2.50
N THR A 600 -29.30 41.95 -3.25
CA THR A 600 -28.88 40.67 -3.84
C THR A 600 -27.79 39.98 -3.02
N PHE A 601 -27.86 38.65 -2.98
CA PHE A 601 -26.88 37.74 -2.41
C PHE A 601 -26.53 36.72 -3.50
N GLN A 602 -25.24 36.44 -3.72
CA GLN A 602 -24.80 35.58 -4.83
C GLN A 602 -24.01 34.39 -4.30
N HIS A 603 -24.19 33.24 -4.95
CA HIS A 603 -23.39 32.03 -4.76
C HIS A 603 -22.96 31.47 -6.11
N SER A 604 -21.80 30.82 -6.15
CA SER A 604 -21.33 30.07 -7.32
C SER A 604 -20.80 28.71 -6.89
N SER A 605 -21.05 27.69 -7.70
CA SER A 605 -20.64 26.30 -7.50
C SER A 605 -20.50 25.61 -8.86
N THR A 606 -20.17 24.32 -8.88
CA THR A 606 -19.96 23.57 -10.12
C THR A 606 -21.01 22.48 -10.34
N VAL A 607 -21.20 22.07 -11.59
CA VAL A 607 -22.11 20.97 -11.97
C VAL A 607 -21.43 20.08 -13.01
N ALA A 608 -21.08 18.86 -12.62
CA ALA A 608 -20.68 17.82 -13.57
C ALA A 608 -21.92 17.26 -14.27
N TYR A 609 -21.96 17.35 -15.60
CA TYR A 609 -22.98 16.74 -16.45
C TYR A 609 -22.29 15.90 -17.54
N LEU A 610 -22.10 14.62 -17.24
CA LEU A 610 -21.26 13.71 -17.98
C LEU A 610 -21.99 13.02 -19.15
N PRO A 611 -21.25 12.61 -20.21
CA PRO A 611 -21.79 11.75 -21.26
C PRO A 611 -22.17 10.37 -20.70
N PRO A 612 -22.93 9.55 -21.45
CA PRO A 612 -23.24 8.19 -21.05
C PRO A 612 -21.95 7.44 -20.68
N LYS A 613 -21.97 6.69 -19.58
CA LYS A 613 -20.79 6.01 -19.05
C LYS A 613 -20.24 5.02 -20.10
N PRO A 614 -19.01 5.18 -20.60
CA PRO A 614 -18.45 4.32 -21.64
C PRO A 614 -18.30 2.87 -21.17
N ASP A 615 -18.21 1.92 -22.11
CA ASP A 615 -18.08 0.48 -21.82
C ASP A 615 -16.78 0.12 -21.06
N THR A 616 -15.83 1.04 -20.99
CA THR A 616 -14.58 0.92 -20.22
C THR A 616 -14.73 1.18 -18.72
N ILE A 617 -15.89 1.65 -18.24
CA ILE A 617 -16.20 1.82 -16.82
C ILE A 617 -17.34 0.87 -16.44
N GLY A 618 -17.25 0.17 -15.30
CA GLY A 618 -18.21 -0.88 -14.93
C GLY A 618 -19.54 -0.35 -14.40
N ASN A 619 -19.51 0.55 -13.41
CA ASN A 619 -20.70 1.16 -12.82
C ASN A 619 -20.58 2.69 -12.69
N ILE A 620 -21.51 3.30 -11.94
CA ILE A 620 -21.54 4.74 -11.62
C ILE A 620 -21.90 4.83 -10.14
N VAL A 621 -21.31 5.77 -9.41
CA VAL A 621 -21.74 6.16 -8.06
C VAL A 621 -21.92 7.68 -8.01
N GLN A 622 -23.11 8.11 -7.60
CA GLN A 622 -23.46 9.53 -7.52
C GLN A 622 -23.68 9.95 -6.06
N THR A 623 -23.50 11.22 -5.72
CA THR A 623 -23.83 11.78 -4.41
C THR A 623 -25.14 12.57 -4.46
N ASP A 624 -26.05 12.32 -3.51
CA ASP A 624 -27.25 13.15 -3.30
C ASP A 624 -26.87 14.48 -2.62
N GLY A 625 -26.98 15.62 -3.32
CA GLY A 625 -26.65 16.94 -2.75
C GLY A 625 -27.50 17.35 -1.54
N ARG A 626 -28.65 16.69 -1.29
CA ARG A 626 -29.55 16.96 -0.16
C ARG A 626 -29.04 16.37 1.15
N THR A 627 -28.28 15.26 1.09
CA THR A 627 -27.84 14.51 2.27
C THR A 627 -26.36 14.14 2.30
N GLY A 628 -25.66 14.15 1.16
CA GLY A 628 -24.32 13.56 1.04
C GLY A 628 -24.32 12.03 0.83
N ALA A 629 -25.49 11.38 0.77
CA ALA A 629 -25.56 9.94 0.60
C ALA A 629 -25.03 9.50 -0.77
N LEU A 630 -24.23 8.42 -0.80
CA LEU A 630 -23.87 7.75 -2.03
C LEU A 630 -25.09 6.99 -2.58
N LEU A 631 -25.33 7.13 -3.88
CA LEU A 631 -26.39 6.51 -4.65
C LEU A 631 -25.77 5.47 -5.58
N VAL A 632 -26.10 4.21 -5.37
CA VAL A 632 -25.56 3.06 -6.09
C VAL A 632 -26.62 2.40 -6.98
N PRO A 633 -26.24 1.75 -8.10
CA PRO A 633 -27.19 1.06 -8.97
C PRO A 633 -27.79 -0.19 -8.31
N ARG A 634 -29.06 -0.45 -8.60
CA ARG A 634 -29.80 -1.64 -8.17
C ARG A 634 -30.86 -2.00 -9.21
N GLY A 635 -30.40 -2.62 -10.30
CA GLY A 635 -31.17 -2.66 -11.56
C GLY A 635 -31.32 -1.24 -12.12
N ASP A 636 -32.44 -0.96 -12.78
CA ASP A 636 -32.74 0.33 -13.44
C ASP A 636 -32.95 1.52 -12.46
N LYS A 637 -32.63 1.33 -11.17
CA LYS A 637 -32.84 2.31 -10.11
C LYS A 637 -31.54 2.59 -9.37
N ARG A 638 -31.38 3.86 -8.98
CA ARG A 638 -30.36 4.30 -8.03
C ARG A 638 -30.97 4.31 -6.63
N VAL A 639 -30.25 3.78 -5.65
CA VAL A 639 -30.69 3.70 -4.25
C VAL A 639 -29.60 4.21 -3.33
N PRO A 640 -29.93 4.88 -2.21
CA PRO A 640 -28.93 5.32 -1.27
C PRO A 640 -28.30 4.12 -0.54
N LEU A 641 -26.99 4.19 -0.36
CA LEU A 641 -26.19 3.31 0.46
C LEU A 641 -25.69 4.07 1.69
N LEU A 642 -25.67 3.40 2.84
CA LEU A 642 -24.82 3.77 3.97
C LEU A 642 -23.64 2.78 3.97
N PRO A 643 -22.46 3.15 3.47
CA PRO A 643 -21.31 2.27 3.41
C PRO A 643 -20.93 1.77 4.80
N PHE A 644 -20.95 0.45 4.96
CA PHE A 644 -20.66 -0.22 6.20
C PHE A 644 -19.85 -1.47 5.90
N GLY A 645 -18.56 -1.39 6.22
CA GLY A 645 -17.53 -2.32 5.83
C GLY A 645 -16.32 -2.11 6.74
N PHE A 646 -15.14 -2.41 6.22
CA PHE A 646 -13.86 -2.20 6.89
C PHE A 646 -12.74 -2.28 5.85
N TYR A 647 -11.57 -1.74 6.19
CA TYR A 647 -10.33 -2.03 5.46
C TYR A 647 -9.57 -3.16 6.15
N THR A 648 -8.89 -3.98 5.35
CA THR A 648 -8.20 -5.20 5.78
C THR A 648 -7.07 -5.52 4.80
N GLY A 649 -6.02 -6.18 5.27
CA GLY A 649 -4.91 -6.60 4.40
C GLY A 649 -5.39 -7.51 3.27
N PHE A 650 -4.97 -7.22 2.03
CA PHE A 650 -5.15 -8.13 0.91
C PHE A 650 -4.25 -9.36 1.05
N GLY A 651 -2.94 -9.11 1.17
CA GLY A 651 -1.91 -10.15 1.25
C GLY A 651 -1.87 -10.84 2.62
N GLY A 652 -1.84 -12.17 2.61
CA GLY A 652 -1.91 -12.98 3.84
C GLY A 652 -3.31 -13.20 4.40
N TYR A 653 -4.38 -12.81 3.69
CA TYR A 653 -5.75 -12.90 4.19
C TYR A 653 -6.79 -13.09 3.07
N LEU A 654 -7.07 -12.05 2.26
CA LEU A 654 -8.06 -12.13 1.17
C LEU A 654 -7.53 -12.99 0.00
N ASP A 655 -6.25 -12.83 -0.32
CA ASP A 655 -5.51 -13.60 -1.32
C ASP A 655 -5.46 -15.11 -1.02
N GLN A 656 -5.42 -15.49 0.26
CA GLN A 656 -5.30 -16.88 0.71
C GLN A 656 -6.63 -17.59 0.89
N ASN A 657 -7.74 -16.88 1.13
CA ASN A 657 -9.03 -17.51 1.41
C ASN A 657 -10.25 -16.74 0.88
N LEU A 658 -10.58 -16.95 -0.40
CA LEU A 658 -11.77 -16.37 -1.04
C LEU A 658 -13.10 -16.64 -0.32
N THR A 659 -13.24 -17.71 0.48
CA THR A 659 -14.51 -18.00 1.19
C THR A 659 -14.76 -17.03 2.34
N ILE A 660 -13.77 -16.21 2.73
CA ILE A 660 -13.95 -15.18 3.74
C ILE A 660 -14.91 -14.08 3.27
N LEU A 661 -14.98 -13.84 1.97
CA LEU A 661 -15.89 -12.86 1.35
C LEU A 661 -17.35 -13.32 1.49
N ASP A 662 -17.62 -14.63 1.36
CA ASP A 662 -18.95 -15.21 1.64
C ASP A 662 -19.35 -15.01 3.10
N GLU A 663 -18.43 -15.20 4.05
CA GLU A 663 -18.68 -14.94 5.47
C GLU A 663 -19.00 -13.46 5.72
N ILE A 664 -18.14 -12.55 5.24
CA ILE A 664 -18.32 -11.09 5.33
C ILE A 664 -19.69 -10.67 4.78
N LYS A 665 -20.09 -11.23 3.64
CA LYS A 665 -21.42 -10.97 3.06
C LYS A 665 -22.55 -11.51 3.94
N SER A 666 -22.39 -12.70 4.51
CA SER A 666 -23.37 -13.32 5.43
C SER A 666 -23.47 -12.58 6.78
N GLU A 667 -22.43 -11.85 7.17
CA GLU A 667 -22.36 -11.03 8.37
C GLU A 667 -23.08 -9.69 8.22
N GLY A 668 -23.43 -9.27 7.00
CA GLY A 668 -24.22 -8.08 6.73
C GLY A 668 -23.43 -6.86 6.25
N TYR A 669 -22.10 -6.98 6.13
CA TYR A 669 -21.26 -5.94 5.54
C TYR A 669 -21.62 -5.72 4.06
N ASN A 670 -21.50 -4.47 3.61
CA ASN A 670 -21.90 -4.08 2.26
C ASN A 670 -20.73 -3.67 1.35
N PHE A 671 -19.56 -3.31 1.91
CA PHE A 671 -18.32 -3.13 1.16
C PHE A 671 -17.12 -3.81 1.85
N VAL A 672 -16.06 -4.03 1.09
CA VAL A 672 -14.72 -4.38 1.58
C VAL A 672 -13.72 -3.43 0.93
N HIS A 673 -12.69 -3.07 1.68
CA HIS A 673 -11.57 -2.25 1.22
C HIS A 673 -10.28 -3.08 1.36
N PRO A 674 -9.87 -3.81 0.30
CA PRO A 674 -8.60 -4.52 0.27
C PRO A 674 -7.45 -3.52 0.29
N VAL A 675 -6.55 -3.64 1.26
CA VAL A 675 -5.31 -2.84 1.32
C VAL A 675 -4.21 -3.58 0.55
N PRO A 676 -3.47 -2.94 -0.39
CA PRO A 676 -2.33 -3.52 -1.11
C PRO A 676 -1.28 -4.16 -0.17
N THR A 677 -0.36 -4.98 -0.67
CA THR A 677 0.53 -4.68 -1.81
C THR A 677 0.03 -5.07 -3.20
N PHE A 678 -0.99 -5.92 -3.31
CA PHE A 678 -1.56 -6.41 -4.60
C PHE A 678 -0.58 -7.19 -5.52
N ASP A 679 0.63 -7.54 -5.05
CA ASP A 679 1.69 -8.21 -5.82
C ASP A 679 1.22 -9.41 -6.67
N ASN A 680 0.27 -10.20 -6.13
CA ASN A 680 -0.35 -11.31 -6.83
C ASN A 680 -1.60 -10.84 -7.59
N ALA A 681 -1.40 -10.31 -8.81
CA ALA A 681 -2.47 -9.88 -9.70
C ALA A 681 -3.55 -10.97 -9.97
N THR A 682 -3.18 -12.26 -9.98
CA THR A 682 -4.16 -13.35 -10.16
C THR A 682 -5.06 -13.52 -8.94
N ALA A 683 -4.50 -13.42 -7.73
CA ALA A 683 -5.29 -13.43 -6.51
C ALA A 683 -6.13 -12.15 -6.36
N LEU A 684 -5.65 -11.00 -6.84
CA LEU A 684 -6.43 -9.76 -6.85
C LEU A 684 -7.65 -9.93 -7.74
N GLU A 685 -7.47 -10.37 -8.99
CA GLU A 685 -8.59 -10.59 -9.91
C GLU A 685 -9.62 -11.57 -9.33
N LEU A 686 -9.19 -12.66 -8.67
CA LEU A 686 -10.09 -13.61 -8.01
C LEU A 686 -10.84 -13.02 -6.79
N VAL A 687 -10.19 -12.16 -6.00
CA VAL A 687 -10.83 -11.43 -4.89
C VAL A 687 -11.86 -10.43 -5.42
N LEU A 688 -11.51 -9.66 -6.46
CA LEU A 688 -12.39 -8.67 -7.07
C LEU A 688 -13.58 -9.32 -7.80
N ASP A 689 -13.35 -10.41 -8.54
CA ASP A 689 -14.40 -11.26 -9.11
C ASP A 689 -15.37 -11.71 -8.02
N ARG A 690 -14.86 -12.31 -6.93
CA ARG A 690 -15.71 -12.84 -5.86
C ARG A 690 -16.46 -11.75 -5.10
N MET A 691 -15.87 -10.56 -4.95
CA MET A 691 -16.56 -9.39 -4.42
C MET A 691 -17.70 -8.93 -5.35
N GLU A 692 -17.49 -8.91 -6.67
CA GLU A 692 -18.54 -8.54 -7.63
C GLU A 692 -19.68 -9.57 -7.64
N GLU A 693 -19.37 -10.88 -7.65
CA GLU A 693 -20.34 -11.98 -7.57
C GLU A 693 -21.24 -11.90 -6.32
N LEU A 694 -20.66 -11.57 -5.17
CA LEU A 694 -21.37 -11.42 -3.90
C LEU A 694 -22.08 -10.07 -3.77
N GLY A 695 -21.88 -9.15 -4.71
CA GLY A 695 -22.33 -7.76 -4.61
C GLY A 695 -21.78 -7.07 -3.35
N LEU A 696 -20.51 -7.35 -3.00
CA LEU A 696 -19.74 -6.53 -2.07
C LEU A 696 -19.16 -5.36 -2.86
N TRP A 697 -19.42 -4.15 -2.39
CA TRP A 697 -18.80 -2.94 -2.94
C TRP A 697 -17.30 -2.92 -2.65
N LEU A 698 -16.53 -2.34 -3.57
CA LEU A 698 -15.09 -2.16 -3.51
C LEU A 698 -14.78 -0.70 -3.24
N VAL A 699 -14.06 -0.41 -2.16
CA VAL A 699 -13.21 0.78 -2.09
C VAL A 699 -11.82 0.34 -2.49
N TYR A 700 -11.29 0.88 -3.60
CA TYR A 700 -9.99 0.48 -4.14
C TYR A 700 -8.90 1.43 -3.65
N ASP A 701 -7.78 0.88 -3.18
CA ASP A 701 -6.79 1.58 -2.37
C ASP A 701 -5.47 1.79 -3.12
N MET A 702 -5.06 3.05 -3.22
CA MET A 702 -3.84 3.51 -3.89
C MET A 702 -2.86 4.19 -2.92
N ARG A 703 -2.91 3.91 -1.61
CA ARG A 703 -2.17 4.67 -0.57
C ARG A 703 -0.66 4.77 -0.77
N TRP A 704 -0.05 3.79 -1.43
CA TRP A 704 1.37 3.81 -1.82
C TRP A 704 1.61 4.35 -3.23
N ALA A 705 0.61 4.29 -4.10
CA ALA A 705 0.70 4.65 -5.52
C ALA A 705 0.41 6.13 -5.81
N TYR A 706 -0.41 6.81 -4.99
CA TYR A 706 -1.00 8.12 -5.36
C TYR A 706 0.00 9.24 -5.70
N LYS A 707 1.21 9.19 -5.12
CA LYS A 707 2.32 10.12 -5.41
C LYS A 707 2.97 9.89 -6.78
N ASN A 708 2.77 8.73 -7.40
CA ASN A 708 3.28 8.37 -8.72
C ASN A 708 2.11 8.22 -9.73
N LEU A 709 1.85 9.31 -10.46
CA LEU A 709 0.75 9.39 -11.42
C LEU A 709 0.80 8.33 -12.55
N THR A 710 1.97 7.76 -12.85
CA THR A 710 2.09 6.64 -13.81
C THR A 710 1.48 5.36 -13.25
N VAL A 711 1.69 5.09 -11.95
CA VAL A 711 1.13 3.92 -11.26
C VAL A 711 -0.39 4.11 -11.07
N VAL A 712 -0.83 5.29 -10.64
CA VAL A 712 -2.27 5.64 -10.55
C VAL A 712 -2.98 5.41 -11.89
N ARG A 713 -2.38 5.81 -13.02
CA ARG A 713 -2.97 5.56 -14.35
C ARG A 713 -3.10 4.06 -14.66
N SER A 714 -2.09 3.26 -14.27
CA SER A 714 -2.10 1.80 -14.47
C SER A 714 -3.20 1.11 -13.67
N GLU A 715 -3.30 1.42 -12.37
CA GLU A 715 -4.28 0.80 -11.46
C GLU A 715 -5.72 1.22 -11.76
N VAL A 716 -5.95 2.47 -12.13
CA VAL A 716 -7.28 2.93 -12.55
C VAL A 716 -7.70 2.25 -13.86
N GLU A 717 -6.82 2.12 -14.86
CA GLU A 717 -7.16 1.45 -16.13
C GLU A 717 -7.40 -0.07 -15.99
N SER A 718 -6.74 -0.75 -15.05
CA SER A 718 -7.00 -2.17 -14.79
C SER A 718 -8.33 -2.39 -14.05
N VAL A 719 -8.62 -1.60 -13.01
CA VAL A 719 -9.77 -1.84 -12.12
C VAL A 719 -11.07 -1.18 -12.58
N LYS A 720 -11.05 -0.02 -13.27
CA LYS A 720 -12.28 0.78 -13.52
C LYS A 720 -13.44 0.09 -14.25
N LYS A 721 -13.19 -1.06 -14.89
CA LYS A 721 -14.22 -1.92 -15.53
C LYS A 721 -15.07 -2.75 -14.56
N ARG A 722 -14.67 -2.86 -13.28
CA ARG A 722 -15.41 -3.57 -12.22
C ARG A 722 -16.76 -2.91 -11.96
N LYS A 723 -17.82 -3.71 -11.76
CA LYS A 723 -19.22 -3.23 -11.62
C LYS A 723 -19.63 -2.94 -10.17
N ASN A 724 -18.70 -3.11 -9.23
CA ASN A 724 -18.88 -2.94 -7.80
C ASN A 724 -17.97 -1.86 -7.21
N ILE A 725 -17.44 -0.92 -8.01
CA ILE A 725 -16.62 0.20 -7.47
C ILE A 725 -17.53 1.16 -6.71
N LEU A 726 -17.12 1.51 -5.49
CA LEU A 726 -17.81 2.49 -4.65
C LEU A 726 -17.07 3.82 -4.58
N ALA A 727 -15.75 3.77 -4.40
CA ALA A 727 -14.88 4.93 -4.33
C ALA A 727 -13.42 4.55 -4.64
N TRP A 728 -12.64 5.53 -5.10
CA TRP A 728 -11.19 5.46 -5.23
C TRP A 728 -10.54 6.07 -3.98
N TYR A 729 -9.83 5.29 -3.17
CA TYR A 729 -9.10 5.75 -1.99
C TYR A 729 -7.66 6.08 -2.38
N THR A 730 -7.29 7.36 -2.28
CA THR A 730 -6.02 7.88 -2.77
C THR A 730 -4.92 7.83 -1.72
N ALA A 731 -5.14 8.44 -0.56
CA ALA A 731 -4.10 8.67 0.43
C ALA A 731 -4.52 8.23 1.84
N ASP A 732 -3.52 7.78 2.58
CA ASP A 732 -3.63 7.25 3.94
C ASP A 732 -2.77 8.12 4.86
N GLU A 733 -3.42 8.96 5.68
CA GLU A 733 -2.78 9.92 6.60
C GLU A 733 -1.68 10.81 5.96
N PRO A 734 -1.88 11.39 4.75
CA PRO A 734 -0.85 12.18 4.06
C PRO A 734 -0.44 13.44 4.85
N ASP A 735 -1.34 13.92 5.71
CA ASP A 735 -1.14 15.01 6.65
C ASP A 735 -0.22 14.64 7.81
N GLY A 736 -0.29 13.39 8.30
CA GLY A 736 0.65 12.85 9.27
C GLY A 736 2.07 12.82 8.73
N TRP A 737 2.25 12.21 7.56
CA TRP A 737 3.56 11.98 6.92
C TRP A 737 4.22 13.22 6.28
N GLU A 738 3.56 14.38 6.29
CA GLU A 738 3.97 15.59 5.56
C GLU A 738 4.21 15.35 4.05
N ASP A 739 3.35 14.56 3.43
CA ASP A 739 3.42 14.32 1.99
C ASP A 739 3.14 15.60 1.18
N PRO A 740 3.55 15.68 -0.10
CA PRO A 740 3.39 16.89 -0.89
C PRO A 740 1.92 17.35 -0.96
N LEU A 741 1.65 18.58 -0.51
CA LEU A 741 0.30 19.13 -0.31
C LEU A 741 -0.63 19.00 -1.54
N ASP A 742 -0.07 18.99 -2.75
CA ASP A 742 -0.80 18.90 -4.01
C ASP A 742 -0.87 17.48 -4.60
N ALA A 743 -0.27 16.47 -3.97
CA ALA A 743 -0.29 15.09 -4.45
C ALA A 743 -1.69 14.46 -4.44
N PRO A 744 -2.54 14.62 -3.39
CA PRO A 744 -3.92 14.13 -3.44
C PRO A 744 -4.75 14.80 -4.54
N GLU A 745 -4.56 16.10 -4.78
CA GLU A 745 -5.27 16.83 -5.84
C GLU A 745 -4.84 16.37 -7.25
N LYS A 746 -3.54 16.18 -7.48
CA LYS A 746 -2.99 15.63 -8.73
C LYS A 746 -3.51 14.22 -9.02
N ALA A 747 -3.50 13.34 -8.02
CA ALA A 747 -4.06 12.00 -8.13
C ALA A 747 -5.56 12.04 -8.44
N ALA A 748 -6.33 12.88 -7.74
CA ALA A 748 -7.75 13.05 -7.97
C ALA A 748 -8.08 13.63 -9.35
N THR A 749 -7.28 14.58 -9.85
CA THR A 749 -7.43 15.13 -11.21
C THR A 749 -7.25 14.05 -12.27
N LEU A 750 -6.24 13.20 -12.10
CA LEU A 750 -5.99 12.05 -12.98
C LEU A 750 -7.12 11.01 -12.91
N ILE A 751 -7.62 10.67 -11.72
CA ILE A 751 -8.73 9.72 -11.58
C ILE A 751 -10.00 10.25 -12.27
N ASN A 752 -10.27 11.56 -12.17
CA ASN A 752 -11.37 12.21 -12.90
C ASN A 752 -11.15 12.28 -14.43
N GLU A 753 -9.91 12.35 -14.91
CA GLU A 753 -9.58 12.22 -16.33
C GLU A 753 -9.92 10.80 -16.84
N LEU A 754 -9.58 9.76 -16.07
CA LEU A 754 -9.65 8.36 -16.49
C LEU A 754 -11.04 7.72 -16.31
N ASP A 755 -11.75 8.11 -15.26
CA ASP A 755 -13.06 7.59 -14.86
C ASP A 755 -14.08 8.74 -14.75
N GLY A 756 -14.10 9.45 -13.61
CA GLY A 756 -15.03 10.55 -13.33
C GLY A 756 -16.47 10.12 -12.96
N TYR A 757 -16.79 8.83 -12.95
CA TYR A 757 -18.11 8.29 -12.56
C TYR A 757 -18.17 7.76 -11.13
N HIS A 758 -17.07 7.86 -10.36
CA HIS A 758 -16.94 7.41 -8.98
C HIS A 758 -16.29 8.49 -8.09
N PRO A 759 -16.69 8.61 -6.81
CA PRO A 759 -16.10 9.56 -5.87
C PRO A 759 -14.69 9.15 -5.42
N ILE A 760 -13.90 10.14 -5.01
CA ILE A 760 -12.54 9.99 -4.50
C ILE A 760 -12.51 10.25 -2.99
N ALA A 761 -11.74 9.42 -2.28
CA ALA A 761 -11.62 9.35 -0.83
C ALA A 761 -10.17 9.44 -0.35
N LEU A 762 -9.98 9.90 0.89
CA LEU A 762 -8.74 9.79 1.68
C LEU A 762 -9.07 9.91 3.17
N VAL A 763 -8.15 9.48 4.05
CA VAL A 763 -8.23 9.71 5.50
C VAL A 763 -7.23 10.78 5.95
N LEU A 764 -7.51 11.45 7.06
CA LEU A 764 -6.63 12.41 7.74
C LEU A 764 -6.49 12.06 9.23
N ASN A 765 -5.26 12.03 9.76
CA ASN A 765 -4.98 11.82 11.19
C ASN A 765 -4.93 13.12 11.98
N CYS A 766 -4.47 14.21 11.35
CA CYS A 766 -4.17 15.46 12.04
C CYS A 766 -5.44 16.21 12.42
N GLN A 767 -5.40 16.90 13.55
CA GLN A 767 -6.51 17.74 13.98
C GLN A 767 -6.61 18.98 13.10
N ASP A 768 -5.50 19.69 12.86
CA ASP A 768 -5.51 21.02 12.21
C ASP A 768 -4.25 21.30 11.37
N TYR A 769 -3.96 20.46 10.37
CA TYR A 769 -2.80 20.59 9.49
C TYR A 769 -3.18 20.54 8.00
N TYR A 770 -3.03 21.67 7.28
CA TYR A 770 -3.25 21.84 5.82
C TYR A 770 -4.51 21.16 5.27
N PHE A 771 -5.62 21.25 6.02
CA PHE A 771 -6.89 20.60 5.71
C PHE A 771 -7.50 21.07 4.37
N THR A 772 -7.17 22.26 3.87
CA THR A 772 -7.72 22.74 2.59
C THR A 772 -7.03 22.09 1.41
N GLU A 773 -5.71 21.97 1.52
CA GLU A 773 -4.80 21.50 0.50
C GLU A 773 -4.92 19.98 0.33
N TYR A 774 -4.70 19.21 1.40
CA TYR A 774 -4.78 17.74 1.35
C TYR A 774 -6.17 17.23 0.91
N THR A 775 -7.25 17.96 1.23
CA THR A 775 -8.60 17.51 0.89
C THR A 775 -9.11 17.99 -0.47
N ALA A 776 -8.39 18.85 -1.20
CA ALA A 776 -8.90 19.58 -2.36
C ALA A 776 -9.52 18.65 -3.44
N GLY A 777 -8.87 17.52 -3.73
CA GLY A 777 -9.32 16.55 -4.73
C GLY A 777 -10.50 15.65 -4.34
N SER A 778 -10.88 15.59 -3.05
CA SER A 778 -11.72 14.50 -2.51
C SER A 778 -13.18 14.88 -2.26
N GLN A 779 -14.09 13.95 -2.56
CA GLN A 779 -15.53 14.05 -2.30
C GLN A 779 -15.93 13.28 -1.03
N ILE A 780 -15.04 12.43 -0.52
CA ILE A 780 -15.16 11.76 0.77
C ILE A 780 -13.89 12.09 1.57
N ILE A 781 -14.04 12.58 2.80
CA ILE A 781 -12.94 12.70 3.76
C ILE A 781 -13.26 11.77 4.92
N LEU A 782 -12.35 10.88 5.26
CA LEU A 782 -12.41 10.10 6.48
C LEU A 782 -11.65 10.84 7.58
N GLN A 783 -12.22 10.90 8.78
CA GLN A 783 -11.46 11.24 9.97
C GLN A 783 -10.88 9.97 10.60
N ASP A 784 -9.65 10.06 11.09
CA ASP A 784 -9.10 9.05 11.99
C ASP A 784 -8.87 9.60 13.40
N ALA A 785 -9.53 8.98 14.36
CA ALA A 785 -9.44 9.32 15.78
C ALA A 785 -9.60 8.05 16.62
N TYR A 786 -8.54 7.70 17.33
CA TYR A 786 -8.40 6.42 18.05
C TYR A 786 -8.29 6.65 19.57
N PRO A 787 -9.41 6.86 20.29
CA PRO A 787 -9.40 7.26 21.70
C PRO A 787 -9.27 6.10 22.71
N ILE A 788 -9.39 4.84 22.30
CA ILE A 788 -9.50 3.70 23.22
C ILE A 788 -8.12 3.17 23.63
N GLY A 789 -7.77 3.39 24.89
CA GLY A 789 -6.53 2.88 25.50
C GLY A 789 -5.26 3.65 25.12
N ILE A 790 -5.39 4.77 24.42
CA ILE A 790 -4.33 5.74 24.14
C ILE A 790 -3.83 6.42 25.43
N ASN A 791 -2.57 6.85 25.45
CA ASN A 791 -2.10 7.87 26.40
C ASN A 791 -1.95 9.22 25.68
N ALA A 792 -3.01 10.03 25.66
CA ALA A 792 -3.06 11.26 24.87
C ALA A 792 -2.05 12.36 25.28
N THR A 793 -1.35 12.22 26.41
CA THR A 793 -0.38 13.22 26.91
C THR A 793 1.08 12.76 26.88
N TRP A 794 1.35 11.47 26.60
CA TRP A 794 2.71 10.93 26.50
C TRP A 794 2.80 9.76 25.53
N SER A 795 3.70 9.88 24.55
CA SER A 795 3.95 8.85 23.55
C SER A 795 4.65 7.64 24.15
N THR A 796 3.95 6.50 24.19
CA THR A 796 4.55 5.20 24.56
C THR A 796 5.48 4.63 23.49
N VAL A 797 5.48 5.19 22.28
CA VAL A 797 6.33 4.79 21.15
C VAL A 797 7.61 5.60 21.12
N TRP A 798 7.51 6.93 21.30
CA TRP A 798 8.65 7.84 21.16
C TRP A 798 9.25 8.32 22.49
N ASP A 799 8.61 8.06 23.62
CA ASP A 799 8.98 8.57 24.96
C ASP A 799 9.05 10.11 25.03
N THR A 800 8.02 10.76 24.48
CA THR A 800 7.88 12.22 24.46
C THR A 800 6.54 12.69 25.04
N PRO A 801 6.46 13.89 25.65
CA PRO A 801 5.18 14.55 25.87
C PRO A 801 4.44 14.74 24.54
N CYS A 802 3.11 14.61 24.56
CA CYS A 802 2.25 15.00 23.44
C CYS A 802 1.55 16.33 23.78
N THR A 803 1.78 17.34 22.94
CA THR A 803 1.20 18.71 23.02
C THR A 803 0.77 19.19 21.63
N PRO A 804 0.11 20.34 21.50
CA PRO A 804 -0.15 20.97 20.20
C PRO A 804 1.10 21.38 19.40
N GLU A 805 2.31 21.23 19.96
CA GLU A 805 3.59 21.66 19.39
C GLU A 805 4.70 20.59 19.42
N LEU A 806 4.46 19.43 20.06
CA LEU A 806 5.46 18.37 20.24
C LEU A 806 4.78 17.00 20.37
N GLY A 807 5.45 15.96 19.90
CA GLY A 807 5.06 14.56 20.11
C GLY A 807 4.04 14.03 19.11
N ASP A 808 4.09 12.72 18.91
CA ASP A 808 3.04 11.94 18.26
C ASP A 808 2.55 10.85 19.22
N CYS A 809 1.23 10.74 19.34
CA CYS A 809 0.50 9.79 20.16
C CYS A 809 -0.47 8.91 19.35
N GLY A 810 -0.40 8.92 18.01
CA GLY A 810 -1.30 8.17 17.11
C GLY A 810 -2.70 8.78 16.92
N CYS A 811 -3.02 9.87 17.61
CA CYS A 811 -4.26 10.62 17.49
C CYS A 811 -3.97 12.09 17.81
N ASP A 812 -3.81 12.93 16.78
CA ASP A 812 -3.37 14.32 16.98
C ASP A 812 -4.36 15.15 17.82
N ASN A 813 -3.82 15.77 18.88
CA ASN A 813 -4.49 16.62 19.87
C ASN A 813 -5.76 16.03 20.54
N CYS A 814 -5.96 14.72 20.43
CA CYS A 814 -7.06 13.99 21.07
C CYS A 814 -6.94 14.05 22.60
N GLN A 815 -8.03 13.73 23.33
CA GLN A 815 -8.06 13.78 24.80
C GLN A 815 -8.13 12.38 25.44
N GLY A 816 -8.18 11.30 24.65
CA GLY A 816 -8.29 9.92 25.12
C GLY A 816 -9.70 9.56 25.56
N ARG A 817 -10.71 10.06 24.85
CA ARG A 817 -12.14 9.92 25.20
C ARG A 817 -13.00 9.67 23.97
N LEU A 818 -14.14 9.01 24.18
CA LEU A 818 -15.10 8.72 23.10
C LEU A 818 -15.56 9.98 22.35
N GLU A 819 -15.59 11.15 23.01
CA GLU A 819 -15.91 12.44 22.39
C GLU A 819 -14.86 12.95 21.37
N ASP A 820 -13.66 12.38 21.28
CA ASP A 820 -12.65 12.82 20.29
C ASP A 820 -13.11 12.55 18.83
N ILE A 821 -13.86 11.46 18.61
CA ILE A 821 -14.46 11.11 17.31
C ILE A 821 -15.50 12.14 16.85
N PRO A 822 -16.57 12.46 17.63
CA PRO A 822 -17.53 13.48 17.24
C PRO A 822 -16.93 14.89 17.21
N ASP A 823 -15.99 15.23 18.10
CA ASP A 823 -15.29 16.52 18.06
C ASP A 823 -14.56 16.71 16.71
N ARG A 824 -13.90 15.66 16.20
CA ARG A 824 -13.20 15.69 14.90
C ARG A 824 -14.18 15.69 13.71
N LEU A 825 -15.27 14.92 13.77
CA LEU A 825 -16.33 14.91 12.74
C LEU A 825 -17.02 16.27 12.60
N ASP A 826 -17.39 16.91 13.71
CA ASP A 826 -18.03 18.22 13.72
C ASP A 826 -17.05 19.30 13.23
N GLN A 827 -15.76 19.25 13.62
CA GLN A 827 -14.71 20.14 13.10
C GLN A 827 -14.54 20.02 11.58
N TYR A 828 -14.48 18.81 11.02
CA TYR A 828 -14.33 18.62 9.57
C TYR A 828 -15.56 19.13 8.82
N GLN A 829 -16.77 18.98 9.37
CA GLN A 829 -18.00 19.57 8.81
C GLN A 829 -17.99 21.10 8.83
N ASP A 830 -17.58 21.72 9.94
CA ASP A 830 -17.46 23.18 10.04
C ASP A 830 -16.41 23.74 9.08
N ARG A 831 -15.26 23.07 8.90
CA ARG A 831 -14.27 23.46 7.88
C ARG A 831 -14.81 23.36 6.46
N LEU A 832 -15.53 22.29 6.13
CA LEU A 832 -16.21 22.17 4.85
C LEU A 832 -17.30 23.25 4.68
N VAL A 833 -17.97 23.67 5.75
CA VAL A 833 -18.91 24.82 5.72
C VAL A 833 -18.17 26.11 5.41
N TRP A 834 -17.01 26.36 6.03
CA TRP A 834 -16.22 27.57 5.83
C TRP A 834 -15.48 27.63 4.48
N GLN A 835 -15.12 26.48 3.91
CA GLN A 835 -14.65 26.36 2.52
C GLN A 835 -15.78 26.50 1.48
N GLY A 836 -17.05 26.47 1.89
CA GLY A 836 -18.17 26.36 0.97
C GLY A 836 -18.24 24.99 0.27
N ARG A 837 -17.71 23.92 0.88
CA ARG A 837 -17.69 22.54 0.36
C ARG A 837 -18.62 21.57 1.11
N ALA A 838 -19.36 22.02 2.12
CA ALA A 838 -20.28 21.21 2.95
C ALA A 838 -21.45 20.53 2.22
N ARG A 839 -21.55 20.72 0.90
CA ARG A 839 -22.47 19.98 0.02
C ARG A 839 -21.76 19.18 -1.06
N ASP A 840 -20.49 19.46 -1.33
CA ASP A 840 -19.67 18.78 -2.32
C ASP A 840 -18.92 17.57 -1.76
N THR A 841 -18.34 17.72 -0.58
CA THR A 841 -17.56 16.70 0.12
C THR A 841 -18.31 16.22 1.38
N VAL A 842 -18.20 14.94 1.70
CA VAL A 842 -18.87 14.30 2.85
C VAL A 842 -17.86 13.71 3.83
N VAL A 843 -18.22 13.67 5.11
CA VAL A 843 -17.35 13.12 6.16
C VAL A 843 -17.77 11.69 6.50
N TRP A 844 -16.78 10.81 6.55
CA TRP A 844 -16.85 9.40 6.96
C TRP A 844 -15.97 9.18 8.20
N SER A 845 -16.11 8.03 8.85
CA SER A 845 -15.34 7.70 10.05
C SER A 845 -14.55 6.42 9.87
N VAL A 846 -13.30 6.44 10.35
CA VAL A 846 -12.54 5.26 10.77
C VAL A 846 -12.63 5.17 12.30
N PRO A 847 -13.42 4.23 12.87
CA PRO A 847 -13.43 3.94 14.30
C PRO A 847 -12.28 3.00 14.70
N GLN A 848 -11.92 2.95 15.97
CA GLN A 848 -10.85 2.08 16.44
C GLN A 848 -11.28 0.62 16.48
N ALA A 849 -10.47 -0.28 15.91
CA ALA A 849 -10.70 -1.73 15.97
C ALA A 849 -9.44 -2.56 16.29
N PHE A 850 -8.32 -1.89 16.60
CA PHE A 850 -7.00 -2.45 16.90
C PHE A 850 -6.37 -1.77 18.15
N GLY A 851 -5.11 -2.10 18.47
CA GLY A 851 -4.40 -1.66 19.67
C GLY A 851 -3.85 -2.82 20.52
N GLY A 852 -3.38 -2.56 21.74
CA GLY A 852 -2.51 -3.50 22.46
C GLY A 852 -1.08 -3.53 21.89
N GLU A 853 -0.76 -2.53 21.07
CA GLU A 853 0.46 -2.36 20.30
C GLU A 853 0.63 -0.85 20.00
N SER A 854 1.89 -0.40 19.86
CA SER A 854 2.27 1.00 19.63
C SER A 854 1.70 2.02 20.65
N TYR A 855 0.76 2.88 20.23
CA TYR A 855 0.22 3.98 21.06
C TYR A 855 -0.94 3.56 21.97
N TRP A 856 -1.56 2.41 21.71
CA TRP A 856 -2.79 1.98 22.38
C TRP A 856 -2.53 0.77 23.26
N SER A 857 -2.75 0.92 24.57
CA SER A 857 -2.53 -0.13 25.57
C SER A 857 -3.42 -1.37 25.43
N ARG A 858 -4.53 -1.29 24.67
CA ARG A 858 -5.45 -2.40 24.40
C ARG A 858 -6.22 -2.21 23.10
N LYS A 859 -6.82 -3.29 22.59
CA LYS A 859 -7.89 -3.24 21.58
C LYS A 859 -9.21 -2.78 22.25
N PRO A 860 -10.11 -2.10 21.52
CA PRO A 860 -11.49 -1.96 21.95
C PRO A 860 -12.19 -3.32 21.98
N THR A 861 -13.31 -3.39 22.70
CA THR A 861 -14.27 -4.49 22.61
C THR A 861 -15.24 -4.25 21.44
N PRO A 862 -15.91 -5.28 20.89
CA PRO A 862 -16.96 -5.09 19.88
C PRO A 862 -18.12 -4.20 20.38
N HIS A 863 -18.29 -4.05 21.69
CA HIS A 863 -19.26 -3.13 22.28
C HIS A 863 -18.82 -1.67 22.24
N GLU A 864 -17.52 -1.41 22.45
CA GLU A 864 -16.93 -0.06 22.30
C GLU A 864 -16.96 0.37 20.83
N LEU A 865 -16.46 -0.49 19.92
CA LEU A 865 -16.51 -0.23 18.48
C LEU A 865 -17.95 -0.01 17.97
N ALA A 866 -18.94 -0.78 18.46
CA ALA A 866 -20.34 -0.55 18.11
C ALA A 866 -20.87 0.82 18.60
N LEU A 867 -20.35 1.34 19.72
CA LEU A 867 -20.68 2.68 20.20
C LEU A 867 -19.97 3.76 19.37
N GLU A 868 -18.67 3.61 19.09
CA GLU A 868 -17.89 4.54 18.26
C GLU A 868 -18.53 4.73 16.87
N ILE A 869 -18.92 3.62 16.23
CA ILE A 869 -19.67 3.58 14.97
C ILE A 869 -20.97 4.40 15.04
N LEU A 870 -21.75 4.24 16.10
CA LEU A 870 -23.05 4.89 16.24
C LEU A 870 -22.93 6.35 16.68
N LEU A 871 -21.88 6.69 17.43
CA LEU A 871 -21.54 8.07 17.79
C LEU A 871 -21.14 8.86 16.55
N ALA A 872 -20.34 8.26 15.66
CA ALA A 872 -20.02 8.82 14.36
C ALA A 872 -21.28 9.05 13.50
N ILE A 873 -22.21 8.09 13.44
CA ILE A 873 -23.49 8.23 12.73
C ILE A 873 -24.35 9.36 13.34
N ASN A 874 -24.41 9.48 14.67
CA ASN A 874 -25.14 10.57 15.34
C ASN A 874 -24.57 11.96 15.02
N HIS A 875 -23.27 12.04 14.74
CA HIS A 875 -22.56 13.24 14.30
C HIS A 875 -22.40 13.33 12.77
N GLY A 876 -23.22 12.61 12.00
CA GLY A 876 -23.30 12.81 10.54
C GLY A 876 -22.22 12.10 9.72
N GLY A 877 -21.47 11.15 10.30
CA GLY A 877 -20.62 10.23 9.55
C GLY A 877 -21.44 9.37 8.59
N LEU A 878 -21.25 9.56 7.28
CA LEU A 878 -22.05 8.92 6.22
C LEU A 878 -21.41 7.65 5.62
N GLY A 879 -20.36 7.13 6.26
CA GLY A 879 -19.74 5.86 5.94
C GLY A 879 -18.81 5.42 7.07
N ILE A 880 -18.70 4.11 7.27
CA ILE A 880 -18.04 3.48 8.41
C ILE A 880 -17.01 2.47 7.91
N MET A 881 -15.73 2.70 8.27
CA MET A 881 -14.60 1.99 7.69
C MET A 881 -13.43 1.76 8.70
N PRO A 882 -13.62 1.03 9.81
CA PRO A 882 -12.53 0.67 10.72
C PRO A 882 -11.46 -0.21 10.05
N TRP A 883 -10.22 -0.20 10.56
CA TRP A 883 -9.21 -1.22 10.25
C TRP A 883 -9.52 -2.52 11.01
N ILE A 884 -9.94 -3.57 10.31
CA ILE A 884 -10.13 -4.88 10.93
C ILE A 884 -9.16 -5.88 10.33
N ASP A 885 -7.98 -5.97 10.93
CA ASP A 885 -7.12 -7.15 10.83
C ASP A 885 -7.87 -8.38 11.38
N SER A 886 -8.60 -9.01 10.46
CA SER A 886 -9.42 -10.19 10.71
C SER A 886 -8.60 -11.48 10.72
N ALA A 887 -7.29 -11.42 10.43
CA ALA A 887 -6.37 -12.53 10.56
C ALA A 887 -5.87 -12.67 12.01
N SER A 888 -5.51 -11.57 12.69
CA SER A 888 -5.20 -11.59 14.12
C SER A 888 -6.44 -11.45 15.03
N ASN A 889 -7.53 -10.83 14.56
CA ASN A 889 -8.70 -10.51 15.38
C ASN A 889 -10.07 -10.86 14.71
N PRO A 890 -10.34 -12.14 14.41
CA PRO A 890 -11.63 -12.56 13.81
C PRO A 890 -12.84 -12.31 14.74
N GLY A 891 -12.62 -12.13 16.04
CA GLY A 891 -13.66 -11.81 17.02
C GLY A 891 -14.30 -10.44 16.79
N MET A 892 -13.55 -9.45 16.31
CA MET A 892 -14.07 -8.08 16.12
C MET A 892 -15.12 -8.02 15.01
N ARG A 893 -14.79 -8.55 13.83
CA ARG A 893 -15.71 -8.65 12.67
C ARG A 893 -17.02 -9.33 13.05
N SER A 894 -16.94 -10.52 13.65
CA SER A 894 -18.13 -11.28 14.03
C SER A 894 -18.97 -10.59 15.13
N GLY A 895 -18.34 -9.86 16.05
CA GLY A 895 -19.00 -9.09 17.11
C GLY A 895 -19.80 -7.88 16.61
N ILE A 896 -19.39 -7.25 15.50
CA ILE A 896 -20.11 -6.12 14.86
C ILE A 896 -21.18 -6.58 13.88
N SER A 897 -21.16 -7.83 13.41
CA SER A 897 -22.17 -8.40 12.51
C SER A 897 -23.64 -8.12 12.89
N PRO A 898 -24.07 -8.17 14.17
CA PRO A 898 -25.46 -7.86 14.54
C PRO A 898 -25.85 -6.41 14.23
N LEU A 899 -24.91 -5.45 14.31
CA LEU A 899 -25.13 -4.07 13.90
C LEU A 899 -25.12 -3.94 12.37
N ALA A 900 -24.17 -4.58 11.68
CA ALA A 900 -24.10 -4.61 10.21
C ALA A 900 -25.42 -5.10 9.57
N LYS A 901 -26.02 -6.15 10.14
CA LYS A 901 -27.34 -6.69 9.73
C LYS A 901 -28.51 -5.72 9.92
N VAL A 902 -28.36 -4.69 10.78
CA VAL A 902 -29.38 -3.67 11.04
C VAL A 902 -29.22 -2.42 10.15
N VAL A 903 -28.02 -2.16 9.63
CA VAL A 903 -27.72 -1.02 8.71
C VAL A 903 -28.75 -0.84 7.57
N PRO A 904 -29.24 -1.89 6.88
CA PRO A 904 -30.26 -1.72 5.84
C PRO A 904 -31.59 -1.13 6.31
N ALA A 905 -31.93 -1.28 7.61
CA ALA A 905 -33.10 -0.66 8.22
C ALA A 905 -32.84 0.79 8.67
N LEU A 906 -31.59 1.12 9.04
CA LEU A 906 -31.18 2.48 9.41
C LEU A 906 -31.00 3.38 8.18
N THR A 907 -30.47 2.82 7.09
CA THR A 907 -30.08 3.54 5.86
C THR A 907 -31.14 4.54 5.42
N PRO A 908 -32.44 4.18 5.23
CA PRO A 908 -33.43 5.14 4.73
C PRO A 908 -33.64 6.37 5.61
N TYR A 909 -33.40 6.26 6.92
CA TYR A 909 -33.54 7.36 7.88
C TYR A 909 -32.31 8.27 7.91
N ILE A 910 -31.11 7.68 7.84
CA ILE A 910 -29.83 8.41 7.86
C ILE A 910 -29.59 9.12 6.52
N THR A 911 -29.81 8.42 5.40
CA THR A 911 -29.40 8.88 4.07
C THR A 911 -30.50 9.59 3.27
N GLY A 912 -31.77 9.49 3.70
CA GLY A 912 -32.93 9.93 2.91
C GLY A 912 -33.18 11.44 2.95
N GLY A 913 -33.21 12.12 1.81
CA GLY A 913 -33.40 13.58 1.70
C GLY A 913 -34.71 14.18 2.21
N ASN A 914 -35.66 13.37 2.67
CA ASN A 914 -36.87 13.81 3.38
C ASN A 914 -36.81 13.60 4.91
N SER A 915 -35.66 13.14 5.42
CA SER A 915 -35.44 12.88 6.85
C SER A 915 -35.29 14.18 7.63
N LYS A 916 -35.95 14.24 8.80
CA LYS A 916 -35.76 15.33 9.75
C LYS A 916 -34.86 14.87 10.88
N ILE A 917 -33.62 15.35 10.86
CA ILE A 917 -32.62 15.12 11.91
C ILE A 917 -32.88 16.08 13.08
N SER A 918 -32.78 15.59 14.31
CA SER A 918 -32.86 16.39 15.53
C SER A 918 -32.11 15.70 16.67
N ARG A 919 -31.29 16.45 17.42
CA ARG A 919 -30.72 16.00 18.70
C ARG A 919 -31.76 16.26 19.81
N PRO A 920 -32.52 15.26 20.30
CA PRO A 920 -33.52 15.45 21.35
C PRO A 920 -32.89 15.94 22.67
N LYS A 921 -33.69 16.64 23.48
CA LYS A 921 -33.27 16.96 24.85
C LYS A 921 -33.21 15.69 25.70
N VAL A 922 -32.03 15.38 26.21
CA VAL A 922 -31.82 14.34 27.23
C VAL A 922 -31.86 14.97 28.63
N THR A 923 -32.44 14.26 29.60
CA THR A 923 -32.44 14.65 31.02
C THR A 923 -32.18 13.45 31.93
N GLY A 924 -31.48 13.66 33.04
CA GLY A 924 -31.10 12.61 34.01
C GLY A 924 -29.61 12.22 33.97
N ALA A 925 -28.94 12.42 32.83
CA ALA A 925 -27.51 12.20 32.63
C ALA A 925 -26.85 13.36 31.87
N ARG A 926 -25.52 13.45 31.89
CA ARG A 926 -24.75 14.51 31.20
C ARG A 926 -24.05 14.05 29.92
N ARG A 927 -23.34 12.90 29.93
CA ARG A 927 -22.67 12.35 28.73
C ARG A 927 -23.53 11.26 28.08
N VAL A 928 -24.71 11.65 27.60
CA VAL A 928 -25.55 10.79 26.75
C VAL A 928 -25.77 11.52 25.45
N ASP A 929 -25.17 11.00 24.38
CA ASP A 929 -25.49 11.48 23.05
C ASP A 929 -26.74 10.76 22.52
N ALA A 930 -27.56 11.51 21.78
CA ALA A 930 -28.79 11.02 21.20
C ALA A 930 -29.16 11.84 19.96
N THR A 931 -29.44 11.15 18.86
CA THR A 931 -29.93 11.75 17.60
C THR A 931 -31.15 11.00 17.11
N THR A 932 -32.08 11.74 16.51
CA THR A 932 -33.33 11.22 15.93
C THR A 932 -33.47 11.60 14.47
N TRP A 933 -33.98 10.67 13.66
CA TRP A 933 -34.27 10.84 12.24
C TRP A 933 -35.73 10.48 11.96
N SER A 934 -36.53 11.45 11.52
CA SER A 934 -37.98 11.26 11.34
C SER A 934 -38.40 11.28 9.88
N ILE A 935 -39.07 10.21 9.42
CA ILE A 935 -39.64 10.05 8.07
C ILE A 935 -41.06 9.48 8.18
N GLY A 936 -42.02 10.06 7.47
CA GLY A 936 -43.36 9.47 7.29
C GLY A 936 -44.18 9.27 8.58
N GLY A 937 -43.80 9.91 9.68
CA GLY A 937 -44.41 9.72 11.00
C GLY A 937 -43.76 8.63 11.87
N LYS A 938 -42.73 7.94 11.35
CA LYS A 938 -41.80 7.11 12.14
C LYS A 938 -40.57 7.92 12.53
N THR A 939 -39.90 7.53 13.62
CA THR A 939 -38.70 8.19 14.14
C THR A 939 -37.69 7.14 14.56
N LEU A 940 -36.59 7.02 13.83
CA LEU A 940 -35.40 6.34 14.32
C LEU A 940 -34.78 7.17 15.45
N LEU A 941 -34.45 6.54 16.58
CA LEU A 941 -33.66 7.07 17.68
C LEU A 941 -32.40 6.21 17.84
N ILE A 942 -31.24 6.83 17.95
CA ILE A 942 -29.98 6.21 18.40
C ILE A 942 -29.56 6.98 19.65
N ALA A 943 -29.37 6.27 20.77
CA ALA A 943 -28.94 6.87 22.04
C ALA A 943 -27.84 6.04 22.72
N LEU A 944 -26.82 6.72 23.26
CA LEU A 944 -25.53 6.16 23.62
C LEU A 944 -25.08 6.64 25.02
N ASN A 945 -24.68 5.73 25.90
CA ASN A 945 -24.10 6.06 27.20
C ASN A 945 -22.57 6.19 27.10
N LEU A 946 -22.05 7.42 27.23
CA LEU A 946 -20.62 7.70 27.27
C LEU A 946 -20.07 7.75 28.72
N ASN A 947 -20.86 7.38 29.74
CA ASN A 947 -20.46 7.41 31.15
C ASN A 947 -20.00 6.03 31.64
N ASP A 948 -19.01 6.05 32.54
CA ASP A 948 -18.42 4.89 33.22
C ASP A 948 -19.34 4.26 34.29
N ALA A 949 -20.65 4.55 34.26
CA ALA A 949 -21.63 4.18 35.26
C ALA A 949 -23.00 3.86 34.63
N SER A 950 -23.77 2.99 35.30
CA SER A 950 -25.19 2.79 34.99
C SER A 950 -25.97 4.08 35.24
N ILE A 951 -26.81 4.48 34.29
CA ILE A 951 -27.58 5.73 34.34
C ILE A 951 -29.02 5.53 33.89
N HIS A 952 -29.92 6.33 34.44
CA HIS A 952 -31.28 6.49 33.93
C HIS A 952 -31.37 7.82 33.17
N ALA A 953 -31.72 7.77 31.89
CA ALA A 953 -31.87 8.96 31.05
C ALA A 953 -33.24 8.98 30.38
N GLN A 954 -33.88 10.15 30.36
CA GLN A 954 -35.12 10.39 29.63
C GLN A 954 -34.80 11.14 28.33
N VAL A 955 -35.21 10.59 27.19
CA VAL A 955 -35.05 11.21 25.87
C VAL A 955 -36.40 11.77 25.44
N GLN A 956 -36.48 13.10 25.30
CA GLN A 956 -37.72 13.80 24.92
C GLN A 956 -38.00 13.64 23.42
N LEU A 957 -39.15 13.05 23.06
CA LEU A 957 -39.57 12.81 21.67
C LEU A 957 -40.80 13.66 21.29
N HIS A 958 -40.92 13.95 20.00
CA HIS A 958 -42.02 14.75 19.46
C HIS A 958 -43.39 14.04 19.45
N ARG A 959 -43.41 12.69 19.53
CA ARG A 959 -44.62 11.85 19.60
C ARG A 959 -44.34 10.59 20.45
N GLY A 960 -45.37 10.07 21.12
CA GLY A 960 -45.28 8.84 21.91
C GLY A 960 -45.26 7.58 21.03
N PRO A 961 -44.33 6.63 21.25
CA PRO A 961 -44.17 5.45 20.39
C PRO A 961 -44.89 4.20 20.90
N THR A 962 -45.08 3.23 20.00
CA THR A 962 -44.99 1.80 20.33
C THR A 962 -43.61 1.35 19.84
N PRO A 963 -42.58 1.37 20.70
CA PRO A 963 -41.19 1.32 20.24
C PRO A 963 -40.79 -0.08 19.79
N SER A 964 -40.08 -0.15 18.66
CA SER A 964 -39.45 -1.35 18.14
C SER A 964 -37.92 -1.25 18.25
N ILE A 965 -37.30 -2.12 19.03
CA ILE A 965 -35.85 -2.13 19.22
C ILE A 965 -35.22 -2.84 18.02
N LEU A 966 -34.35 -2.14 17.29
CA LEU A 966 -33.61 -2.67 16.14
C LEU A 966 -32.26 -3.25 16.56
N PHE A 967 -31.57 -2.57 17.48
CA PHE A 967 -30.31 -2.99 18.07
C PHE A 967 -30.23 -2.47 19.52
N GLN A 968 -29.68 -3.26 20.43
CA GLN A 968 -29.41 -2.83 21.80
C GLN A 968 -28.17 -3.55 22.34
N ASN A 969 -27.40 -2.86 23.17
CA ASN A 969 -26.35 -3.44 23.99
C ASN A 969 -26.33 -2.71 25.33
N GLY A 970 -26.29 -3.42 26.46
CA GLY A 970 -26.22 -2.79 27.80
C GLY A 970 -27.35 -1.79 28.14
N ALA A 971 -28.41 -1.67 27.34
CA ALA A 971 -29.47 -0.70 27.52
C ALA A 971 -30.86 -1.33 27.41
N GLN A 972 -31.84 -0.77 28.11
CA GLN A 972 -33.23 -1.24 28.09
C GLN A 972 -34.22 -0.08 28.09
N LEU A 973 -35.33 -0.25 27.36
CA LEU A 973 -36.47 0.66 27.42
C LEU A 973 -37.25 0.45 28.72
N VAL A 974 -37.34 1.50 29.52
CA VAL A 974 -38.25 1.61 30.65
C VAL A 974 -39.58 2.19 30.14
N LYS A 975 -40.69 1.94 30.85
CA LYS A 975 -42.04 2.31 30.40
C LYS A 975 -42.26 3.83 30.45
N GLY A 976 -41.88 4.51 29.37
CA GLY A 976 -41.93 5.94 29.20
C GLY A 976 -43.32 6.58 29.22
N THR A 977 -43.33 7.91 29.22
CA THR A 977 -44.54 8.74 29.11
C THR A 977 -44.88 9.06 27.66
N ASN A 978 -46.07 9.61 27.39
CA ASN A 978 -46.55 9.94 26.03
C ASN A 978 -45.68 10.93 25.21
N LYS A 979 -44.59 11.46 25.78
CA LYS A 979 -43.62 12.36 25.10
C LYS A 979 -42.15 12.07 25.42
N ALA A 980 -41.83 11.08 26.25
CA ALA A 980 -40.45 10.79 26.64
C ALA A 980 -40.22 9.28 26.70
N VAL A 981 -39.09 8.85 26.14
CA VAL A 981 -38.61 7.48 26.26
C VAL A 981 -37.64 7.43 27.43
N ASP A 982 -37.98 6.63 28.44
CA ASP A 982 -37.12 6.36 29.58
C ASP A 982 -36.18 5.20 29.22
N ILE A 983 -34.88 5.40 29.40
CA ILE A 983 -33.84 4.43 29.04
C ILE A 983 -32.95 4.18 30.24
N GLN A 984 -32.84 2.92 30.64
CA GLN A 984 -31.88 2.46 31.62
C GLN A 984 -30.65 1.92 30.89
N PHE A 985 -29.49 2.56 31.09
CA PHE A 985 -28.21 2.09 30.58
C PHE A 985 -27.39 1.44 31.71
N GLN A 986 -26.56 0.47 31.34
CA GLN A 986 -25.46 -0.09 32.14
C GLN A 986 -24.18 0.74 31.95
N PRO A 987 -23.09 0.46 32.71
CA PRO A 987 -21.84 1.22 32.60
C PRO A 987 -21.13 0.90 31.28
N LEU A 988 -20.64 1.94 30.60
CA LEU A 988 -19.91 1.89 29.33
C LEU A 988 -20.65 1.22 28.16
N SER A 989 -20.30 1.65 26.94
CA SER A 989 -20.61 0.96 25.67
C SER A 989 -22.08 0.57 25.47
N SER A 990 -22.98 1.28 26.15
CA SER A 990 -24.38 0.91 26.27
C SER A 990 -25.20 1.76 25.29
N ILE A 991 -25.92 1.07 24.42
CA ILE A 991 -26.43 1.52 23.13
C ILE A 991 -27.89 1.10 23.03
N ILE A 992 -28.76 1.99 22.54
CA ILE A 992 -30.07 1.56 22.04
C ILE A 992 -30.46 2.25 20.73
N VAL A 993 -31.02 1.46 19.82
CA VAL A 993 -31.48 1.87 18.49
C VAL A 993 -32.94 1.44 18.34
N VAL A 994 -33.84 2.42 18.18
CA VAL A 994 -35.30 2.26 18.31
C VAL A 994 -36.02 2.90 17.13
N LEU A 995 -37.13 2.32 16.68
CA LEU A 995 -38.00 2.80 15.60
C LEU A 995 -39.50 2.76 15.98
#